data_AF-A0A915AVT6-F1
#
_entry.id   AF-A0A915AVT6-F1
#
_cell.length_a   1.000
_cell.length_b   1.000
_cell.length_c   1.000
_cell.angle_alpha   90.00
_cell.angle_beta   90.00
_cell.angle_gamma   90.00
#
_symmetry.space_group_name_H-M   'P 1'
#
loop_
_entity.id
_entity.type
_entity.pdbx_description
1 polymer ?
#
loop_
_entity_poly.entity_id
_entity_poly.type
_entity_poly.pdbx_seq_one_letter_code
_entity_poly.pdbx_strand_id
1 'polypeptide(L)'
;MVSVWAKNFVREAVLVPALLCAALIRPSLVSVVYVILALLGPLFPSIKASYAVPSSTKGYVILILLVSLLAAISQFTYQIYESITGSDIDDYTAACNSSGFDFWMRQVGLLRVKPDAGLDAVRVVAPEILALLSSALTAVLCLAFAHRPPPSANTAPHSVYVQPVRPMPSPLATPSKSVKFVAAFVVALKRLGDVAIILFVGLVGVIQPSILNAVHFLAFLFVATWWASYTPLHRRTYNAIKRVLIFYTALHFLAVYVYQIPFVQYALPPGSFPARLIGFAAILRTECPHWWTLSLISSDYWTAFANAFLLLLLYYSLILQYRCSRDGLLRSLTYVGSAESSVHEELLVADDDDEPLESVPLQRITSAVIDREKIASIFRGANGTESVPSQGLISILSFCLYHGYMFGLLAMMAWGLIYHSVFGLVFLMAAFIFWVFKDTRSVSFASSPLILTYAEFLLMAQYVCSMDIANELPKSDFLEMIGFVLATDRISAFVTLLVKGILCLPLLVLLRLHLREKFYNSLSDRDRRKRLTYGTFSTSSQHPTSSQNAEQDPSVILNQSRGAQAVSCVSTALSKYWIFVVSLVLLLVSLQSPPLFYTLGYFVFFAVLLTLLQVSLGCLRRTLFLYWTLIVLYSSVVLLAVYCFQFPGFPKHWQEITGLDKEWTRDIGLINYKEEGDSSILFIRLIAPISFFFVAMLQLKFFHDPWCCMVAPPGRSAIVGDGPVDAQEPTSRYAKARAFFEIATEVLWRIAEVHVTKVVLLVLIIVAINDVCELNVMIPVFISIAVCLPSISRLLSALLCIYLSLFALARMLYQMHFITENATMYVYTDHSSCNLSGIEMVPTTEWLGFHKVFDIGNYIAGLIVSMVVLALQAVILYRQRHARMLRGEPIPPRGVIFADSGIAVWDKSFVDMLKFFLDFGFYKFGLEISMTMMVVVAWVRMDLIGTLTLLWLLVFACMSRSGCRRLWPLFLLYLAILFPLQYQLYVGLPPELCIGAFVGFIAL
;
A
#
# COMPACT_ATOMS: atom_id res chain seq x y z
N MET A 1 -42.64 33.23 -20.32
CA MET A 1 -41.28 33.74 -20.00
C MET A 1 -40.40 32.55 -19.68
N VAL A 2 -39.21 32.44 -20.28
CA VAL A 2 -38.32 31.28 -20.12
C VAL A 2 -37.08 31.70 -19.33
N SER A 3 -36.74 30.95 -18.28
CA SER A 3 -35.59 31.26 -17.42
C SER A 3 -34.27 31.17 -18.21
N VAL A 4 -33.27 31.96 -17.82
CA VAL A 4 -31.93 31.94 -18.42
C VAL A 4 -31.27 30.58 -18.27
N TRP A 5 -31.57 29.90 -17.15
CA TRP A 5 -31.17 28.52 -16.94
C TRP A 5 -31.76 27.59 -18.00
N ALA A 6 -33.06 27.68 -18.28
CA ALA A 6 -33.71 26.87 -19.31
C ALA A 6 -33.16 27.15 -20.72
N LYS A 7 -32.83 28.41 -21.05
CA LYS A 7 -32.19 28.76 -22.33
C LYS A 7 -30.80 28.14 -22.48
N ASN A 8 -29.95 28.22 -21.44
CA ASN A 8 -28.64 27.59 -21.47
C ASN A 8 -28.73 26.06 -21.43
N PHE A 9 -29.68 25.49 -20.67
CA PHE A 9 -29.92 24.06 -20.58
C PHE A 9 -30.33 23.47 -21.93
N VAL A 10 -31.30 24.07 -22.62
CA VAL A 10 -31.73 23.57 -23.94
C VAL A 10 -30.60 23.68 -24.97
N ARG A 11 -29.81 24.76 -24.94
CA ARG A 11 -28.68 24.92 -25.86
C ARG A 11 -27.54 23.92 -25.59
N GLU A 12 -27.14 23.73 -24.34
CA GLU A 12 -25.94 22.94 -24.02
C GLU A 12 -26.24 21.47 -23.70
N ALA A 13 -27.38 21.17 -23.07
CA ALA A 13 -27.75 19.83 -22.61
C ALA A 13 -28.79 19.12 -23.50
N VAL A 14 -29.48 19.83 -24.41
CA VAL A 14 -30.44 19.22 -25.33
C VAL A 14 -29.94 19.26 -26.77
N LEU A 15 -29.63 20.45 -27.31
CA LEU A 15 -29.22 20.61 -28.72
C LEU A 15 -27.92 19.88 -29.05
N VAL A 16 -26.89 20.07 -28.23
CA VAL A 16 -25.56 19.51 -28.50
C VAL A 16 -25.57 17.97 -28.43
N PRO A 17 -26.14 17.32 -27.39
CA PRO A 17 -26.31 15.87 -27.39
C PRO A 17 -27.22 15.36 -28.52
N ALA A 18 -28.29 16.08 -28.88
CA ALA A 18 -29.17 15.69 -29.99
C ALA A 18 -28.43 15.66 -31.34
N LEU A 19 -27.59 16.64 -31.62
CA LEU A 19 -26.73 16.68 -32.82
C LEU A 19 -25.70 15.55 -32.83
N LEU A 20 -25.07 15.25 -31.69
CA LEU A 20 -24.13 14.13 -31.57
C LEU A 20 -24.84 12.78 -31.72
N CYS A 21 -26.02 12.60 -31.13
CA CYS A 21 -26.83 11.39 -31.30
C CYS A 21 -27.25 11.21 -32.77
N ALA A 22 -27.74 12.27 -33.42
CA ALA A 22 -28.06 12.25 -34.84
C ALA A 22 -26.85 11.81 -35.69
N ALA A 23 -25.66 12.33 -35.36
CA ALA A 23 -24.44 11.97 -36.05
C ALA A 23 -23.95 10.53 -35.79
N LEU A 24 -24.10 10.01 -34.57
CA LEU A 24 -23.70 8.64 -34.24
C LEU A 24 -24.62 7.58 -34.84
N ILE A 25 -25.92 7.90 -34.94
CA ILE A 25 -26.91 7.01 -35.57
C ILE A 25 -26.53 6.74 -37.03
N ARG A 26 -26.04 7.75 -37.76
CA ARG A 26 -25.72 7.63 -39.20
C ARG A 26 -24.42 8.38 -39.56
N PRO A 27 -23.27 7.70 -39.64
CA PRO A 27 -22.01 8.31 -40.10
C PRO A 27 -22.06 8.59 -41.61
N SER A 28 -21.94 9.87 -41.98
CA SER A 28 -22.07 10.42 -43.33
C SER A 28 -21.39 11.79 -43.42
N LEU A 29 -21.28 12.40 -44.61
CA LEU A 29 -20.73 13.74 -44.73
C LEU A 29 -21.61 14.82 -44.07
N VAL A 30 -22.95 14.69 -44.15
CA VAL A 30 -23.87 15.62 -43.45
C VAL A 30 -23.69 15.54 -41.94
N SER A 31 -23.50 14.36 -41.40
CA SER A 31 -23.30 14.18 -39.96
C SER A 31 -21.94 14.70 -39.46
N VAL A 32 -20.90 14.77 -40.30
CA VAL A 32 -19.66 15.50 -39.98
C VAL A 32 -19.96 16.97 -39.69
N VAL A 33 -20.85 17.60 -40.48
CA VAL A 33 -21.26 18.99 -40.25
C VAL A 33 -21.97 19.12 -38.89
N TYR A 34 -22.82 18.16 -38.51
CA TYR A 34 -23.46 18.13 -37.19
C TYR A 34 -22.44 17.97 -36.05
N VAL A 35 -21.42 17.13 -36.20
CA VAL A 35 -20.35 16.98 -35.21
C VAL A 35 -19.56 18.28 -35.06
N ILE A 36 -19.17 18.94 -36.15
CA ILE A 36 -18.46 20.22 -36.11
C ILE A 36 -19.30 21.28 -35.39
N LEU A 37 -20.59 21.39 -35.73
CA LEU A 37 -21.50 22.32 -35.07
C LEU A 37 -21.66 22.00 -33.57
N ALA A 38 -21.80 20.73 -33.21
CA ALA A 38 -21.89 20.29 -31.82
C ALA A 38 -20.63 20.58 -31.00
N LEU A 39 -19.43 20.40 -31.59
CA LEU A 39 -18.16 20.75 -30.98
C LEU A 39 -18.02 22.27 -30.81
N LEU A 40 -18.50 23.08 -31.77
CA LEU A 40 -18.43 24.54 -31.67
C LEU A 40 -19.35 25.13 -30.60
N GLY A 41 -20.47 24.48 -30.27
CA GLY A 41 -21.47 24.97 -29.31
C GLY A 41 -20.89 25.45 -27.97
N PRO A 42 -20.11 24.63 -27.26
CA PRO A 42 -19.46 24.99 -26.00
C PRO A 42 -18.39 26.09 -26.08
N LEU A 43 -17.97 26.54 -27.27
CA LEU A 43 -17.03 27.66 -27.39
C LEU A 43 -17.75 29.02 -27.33
N PHE A 44 -19.04 29.07 -27.68
CA PHE A 44 -19.83 30.30 -27.65
C PHE A 44 -20.18 30.74 -26.22
N PRO A 45 -20.27 32.06 -25.95
CA PRO A 45 -20.54 32.58 -24.62
C PRO A 45 -21.91 32.13 -24.07
N SER A 46 -21.98 31.94 -22.74
CA SER A 46 -23.23 31.63 -22.06
C SER A 46 -24.18 32.82 -22.03
N ILE A 47 -25.49 32.55 -22.07
CA ILE A 47 -26.52 33.58 -21.99
C ILE A 47 -26.57 34.05 -20.52
N LYS A 48 -26.33 35.33 -20.28
CA LYS A 48 -26.36 35.94 -18.94
C LYS A 48 -27.67 36.71 -18.74
N ALA A 49 -28.18 36.74 -17.51
CA ALA A 49 -29.42 37.44 -17.17
C ALA A 49 -29.33 38.95 -17.42
N SER A 50 -28.14 39.54 -17.28
CA SER A 50 -27.92 40.99 -17.32
C SER A 50 -27.73 41.58 -18.73
N TYR A 51 -27.62 40.76 -19.78
CA TYR A 51 -27.29 41.22 -21.13
C TYR A 51 -28.20 40.56 -22.19
N ALA A 52 -28.43 41.25 -23.30
CA ALA A 52 -29.06 40.65 -24.48
C ALA A 52 -28.26 39.45 -25.00
N VAL A 53 -28.93 38.49 -25.63
CA VAL A 53 -28.27 37.31 -26.21
C VAL A 53 -27.19 37.76 -27.20
N PRO A 54 -25.93 37.32 -27.04
CA PRO A 54 -24.83 37.74 -27.92
C PRO A 54 -25.11 37.44 -29.40
N SER A 55 -24.76 38.36 -30.30
CA SER A 55 -25.00 38.20 -31.75
C SER A 55 -24.35 36.94 -32.33
N SER A 56 -23.18 36.55 -31.81
CA SER A 56 -22.51 35.29 -32.19
C SER A 56 -23.31 34.04 -31.81
N THR A 57 -23.93 34.04 -30.63
CA THR A 57 -24.80 32.92 -30.19
C THR A 57 -26.10 32.87 -30.98
N LYS A 58 -26.68 34.02 -31.35
CA LYS A 58 -27.84 34.07 -32.25
C LYS A 58 -27.50 33.51 -33.62
N GLY A 59 -26.38 33.95 -34.20
CA GLY A 59 -25.90 33.46 -35.49
C GLY A 59 -25.67 31.94 -35.51
N TYR A 60 -25.07 31.40 -34.45
CA TYR A 60 -24.86 29.95 -34.30
C TYR A 60 -26.17 29.14 -34.28
N VAL A 61 -27.17 29.58 -33.49
CA VAL A 61 -28.47 28.87 -33.40
C VAL A 61 -29.22 28.92 -34.73
N ILE A 62 -29.19 30.07 -35.42
CA ILE A 62 -29.80 30.23 -36.76
C ILE A 62 -29.09 29.33 -37.78
N LEU A 63 -27.76 29.30 -37.76
CA LEU A 63 -26.97 28.46 -38.65
C LEU A 63 -27.33 26.98 -38.50
N ILE A 64 -27.43 26.45 -37.27
CA ILE A 64 -27.82 25.05 -37.05
C ILE A 64 -29.23 24.79 -37.57
N LEU A 65 -30.18 25.69 -37.31
CA LEU A 65 -31.55 25.54 -37.79
C LEU A 65 -31.58 25.44 -39.32
N LEU A 66 -30.88 26.35 -40.02
CA LEU A 66 -30.78 26.34 -41.48
C LEU A 66 -30.13 25.06 -42.01
N VAL A 67 -29.02 24.61 -41.40
CA VAL A 67 -28.33 23.38 -41.81
C VAL A 67 -29.23 22.15 -41.59
N SER A 68 -29.90 22.02 -40.44
CA SER A 68 -30.82 20.92 -40.17
C SER A 68 -32.05 20.92 -41.09
N LEU A 69 -32.55 22.11 -41.46
CA LEU A 69 -33.67 22.25 -42.39
C LEU A 69 -33.26 21.84 -43.81
N LEU A 70 -32.09 22.29 -44.28
CA LEU A 70 -31.55 21.92 -45.58
C LEU A 70 -31.29 20.41 -45.69
N ALA A 71 -30.75 19.80 -44.63
CA ALA A 71 -30.52 18.36 -44.58
C ALA A 71 -31.84 17.56 -44.61
N ALA A 72 -32.86 17.99 -43.84
CA ALA A 72 -34.18 17.36 -43.84
C ALA A 72 -34.87 17.48 -45.21
N ILE A 73 -34.81 18.65 -45.85
CA ILE A 73 -35.33 18.86 -47.21
C ILE A 73 -34.60 17.94 -48.20
N SER A 74 -33.27 17.87 -48.12
CA SER A 74 -32.46 17.03 -49.02
C SER A 74 -32.77 15.54 -48.87
N GLN A 75 -33.00 15.07 -47.63
CA GLN A 75 -33.43 13.69 -47.39
C GLN A 75 -34.84 13.44 -47.93
N PHE A 76 -35.77 14.38 -47.74
CA PHE A 76 -37.14 14.26 -48.23
C PHE A 76 -37.22 14.25 -49.76
N THR A 77 -36.50 15.14 -50.43
CA THR A 77 -36.42 15.16 -51.90
C THR A 77 -35.78 13.89 -52.45
N TYR A 78 -34.77 13.35 -51.78
CA TYR A 78 -34.15 12.08 -52.17
C TYR A 78 -35.12 10.89 -52.04
N GLN A 79 -35.94 10.82 -50.99
CA GLN A 79 -36.97 9.77 -50.88
C GLN A 79 -38.02 9.87 -52.00
N ILE A 80 -38.40 11.08 -52.40
CA ILE A 80 -39.32 11.28 -53.53
C ILE A 80 -38.68 10.80 -54.84
N TYR A 81 -37.40 11.14 -55.06
CA TYR A 81 -36.65 10.69 -56.23
C TYR A 81 -36.59 9.16 -56.34
N GLU A 82 -36.23 8.48 -55.25
CA GLU A 82 -36.17 7.01 -55.18
C GLU A 82 -37.55 6.35 -55.34
N SER A 83 -38.60 6.97 -54.80
CA SER A 83 -39.97 6.46 -54.96
C SER A 83 -40.48 6.55 -56.42
N ILE A 84 -39.95 7.47 -57.22
CA ILE A 84 -40.37 7.70 -58.61
C ILE A 84 -39.48 6.93 -59.60
N THR A 85 -38.17 6.82 -59.30
CA THR A 85 -37.15 6.35 -60.24
C THR A 85 -36.60 4.96 -59.90
N GLY A 86 -36.81 4.47 -58.67
CA GLY A 86 -36.11 3.31 -58.13
C GLY A 86 -36.50 1.97 -58.75
N SER A 87 -35.50 1.17 -59.12
CA SER A 87 -35.62 -0.26 -59.42
C SER A 87 -35.90 -1.09 -58.16
N ASP A 88 -36.17 -2.40 -58.33
CA ASP A 88 -36.41 -3.33 -57.23
C ASP A 88 -35.23 -3.32 -56.22
N ILE A 89 -35.50 -3.68 -54.97
CA ILE A 89 -34.52 -3.59 -53.87
C ILE A 89 -33.27 -4.44 -54.17
N ASP A 90 -33.45 -5.55 -54.89
CA ASP A 90 -32.37 -6.46 -55.28
C ASP A 90 -31.45 -5.82 -56.35
N ASP A 91 -32.00 -5.04 -57.29
CA ASP A 91 -31.23 -4.29 -58.29
C ASP A 91 -30.44 -3.15 -57.65
N TYR A 92 -31.02 -2.45 -56.66
CA TYR A 92 -30.31 -1.43 -55.88
C TYR A 92 -29.14 -2.04 -55.09
N THR A 93 -29.33 -3.24 -54.54
CA THR A 93 -28.29 -3.98 -53.81
C THR A 93 -27.11 -4.34 -54.71
N ALA A 94 -27.40 -4.72 -55.97
CA ALA A 94 -26.38 -4.99 -56.98
C ALA A 94 -25.67 -3.73 -57.50
N ALA A 95 -26.39 -2.61 -57.62
CA ALA A 95 -25.86 -1.34 -58.16
C ALA A 95 -25.14 -0.45 -57.12
N CYS A 96 -25.36 -0.67 -55.83
CA CYS A 96 -24.91 0.17 -54.71
C CYS A 96 -23.39 0.48 -54.66
N ASN A 97 -22.53 -0.40 -55.19
CA ASN A 97 -21.09 -0.18 -55.29
C ASN A 97 -20.60 0.11 -56.73
N SER A 98 -21.41 -0.14 -57.75
CA SER A 98 -21.02 -0.02 -59.16
C SER A 98 -21.51 1.27 -59.82
N SER A 99 -22.60 1.86 -59.35
CA SER A 99 -23.11 3.15 -59.84
C SER A 99 -22.41 4.30 -59.10
N GLY A 100 -21.88 5.28 -59.85
CA GLY A 100 -21.23 6.44 -59.24
C GLY A 100 -22.19 7.34 -58.47
N PHE A 101 -23.46 7.40 -58.89
CA PHE A 101 -24.49 8.23 -58.26
C PHE A 101 -24.91 7.67 -56.89
N ASP A 102 -25.28 6.39 -56.80
CA ASP A 102 -25.76 5.79 -55.54
C ASP A 102 -24.62 5.71 -54.51
N PHE A 103 -23.39 5.46 -54.97
CA PHE A 103 -22.21 5.51 -54.13
C PHE A 103 -22.06 6.86 -53.43
N TRP A 104 -22.09 7.97 -54.18
CA TRP A 104 -21.92 9.31 -53.61
C TRP A 104 -23.12 9.75 -52.75
N MET A 105 -24.35 9.45 -53.17
CA MET A 105 -25.54 9.74 -52.36
C MET A 105 -25.48 9.05 -51.00
N ARG A 106 -25.00 7.80 -50.96
CA ARG A 106 -24.76 7.06 -49.72
C ARG A 106 -23.66 7.70 -48.84
N GLN A 107 -22.56 8.21 -49.41
CA GLN A 107 -21.52 8.90 -48.63
C GLN A 107 -22.00 10.23 -48.06
N VAL A 108 -22.82 10.96 -48.81
CA VAL A 108 -23.45 12.21 -48.35
C VAL A 108 -24.41 11.93 -47.18
N GLY A 109 -25.00 10.74 -47.15
CA GLY A 109 -25.95 10.30 -46.12
C GLY A 109 -27.38 10.21 -46.64
N LEU A 110 -27.61 10.35 -47.94
CA LEU A 110 -28.91 10.16 -48.57
C LEU A 110 -29.10 8.67 -48.86
N LEU A 111 -29.70 7.95 -47.91
CA LEU A 111 -29.99 6.50 -48.04
C LEU A 111 -31.47 6.23 -48.32
N ARG A 112 -31.75 5.22 -49.15
CA ARG A 112 -33.10 4.71 -49.42
C ARG A 112 -33.64 3.94 -48.21
N VAL A 113 -34.90 4.20 -47.84
CA VAL A 113 -35.60 3.48 -46.76
C VAL A 113 -36.05 2.11 -47.27
N LYS A 114 -35.74 1.03 -46.53
CA LYS A 114 -36.20 -0.32 -46.84
C LYS A 114 -37.57 -0.58 -46.19
N PRO A 115 -38.64 -0.85 -46.96
CA PRO A 115 -39.91 -1.30 -46.40
C PRO A 115 -39.71 -2.66 -45.68
N ASP A 116 -40.42 -2.87 -44.57
CA ASP A 116 -40.42 -4.10 -43.75
C ASP A 116 -39.21 -4.36 -42.82
N ALA A 117 -38.24 -3.44 -42.73
CA ALA A 117 -37.10 -3.56 -41.81
C ALA A 117 -37.37 -3.11 -40.35
N GLY A 118 -38.63 -2.87 -39.97
CA GLY A 118 -39.02 -2.53 -38.59
C GLY A 118 -38.38 -1.24 -38.04
N LEU A 119 -37.87 -1.29 -36.80
CA LEU A 119 -37.23 -0.14 -36.14
C LEU A 119 -35.89 0.27 -36.77
N ASP A 120 -35.21 -0.63 -37.50
CA ASP A 120 -33.94 -0.34 -38.17
C ASP A 120 -34.13 0.57 -39.41
N ALA A 121 -35.33 0.59 -39.99
CA ALA A 121 -35.66 1.53 -41.07
C ALA A 121 -35.73 3.00 -40.56
N VAL A 122 -36.16 3.19 -39.30
CA VAL A 122 -36.31 4.52 -38.68
C VAL A 122 -34.96 5.22 -38.55
N ARG A 123 -33.86 4.46 -38.40
CA ARG A 123 -32.48 4.97 -38.36
C ARG A 123 -32.09 5.81 -39.59
N VAL A 124 -32.68 5.54 -40.75
CA VAL A 124 -32.37 6.27 -41.98
C VAL A 124 -32.86 7.71 -41.91
N VAL A 125 -34.00 7.98 -41.25
CA VAL A 125 -34.63 9.32 -41.22
C VAL A 125 -34.51 9.99 -39.84
N ALA A 126 -34.32 9.23 -38.77
CA ALA A 126 -34.24 9.71 -37.39
C ALA A 126 -33.21 10.85 -37.14
N PRO A 127 -31.99 10.83 -37.70
CA PRO A 127 -31.01 11.91 -37.49
C PRO A 127 -31.55 13.29 -37.84
N GLU A 128 -32.30 13.40 -38.94
CA GLU A 128 -32.75 14.71 -39.45
C GLU A 128 -33.96 15.23 -38.68
N ILE A 129 -34.86 14.33 -38.28
CA ILE A 129 -35.96 14.66 -37.38
C ILE A 129 -35.42 15.14 -36.03
N LEU A 130 -34.45 14.42 -35.46
CA LEU A 130 -33.85 14.75 -34.17
C LEU A 130 -33.10 16.09 -34.19
N ALA A 131 -32.29 16.33 -35.23
CA ALA A 131 -31.56 17.58 -35.40
C ALA A 131 -32.51 18.77 -35.62
N LEU A 132 -33.54 18.63 -36.46
CA LEU A 132 -34.49 19.70 -36.77
C LEU A 132 -35.39 20.06 -35.58
N LEU A 133 -35.92 19.06 -34.86
CA LEU A 133 -36.76 19.32 -33.68
C LEU A 133 -35.97 20.00 -32.56
N SER A 134 -34.75 19.53 -32.30
CA SER A 134 -33.89 20.12 -31.25
C SER A 134 -33.40 21.52 -31.62
N SER A 135 -33.05 21.78 -32.89
CA SER A 135 -32.64 23.09 -33.38
C SER A 135 -33.81 24.09 -33.38
N ALA A 136 -35.01 23.68 -33.80
CA ALA A 136 -36.22 24.49 -33.77
C ALA A 136 -36.63 24.84 -32.34
N LEU A 137 -36.62 23.86 -31.42
CA LEU A 137 -36.91 24.08 -30.01
C LEU A 137 -35.93 25.09 -29.39
N THR A 138 -34.63 24.95 -29.70
CA THR A 138 -33.60 25.88 -29.20
C THR A 138 -33.76 27.27 -29.78
N ALA A 139 -34.07 27.39 -31.07
CA ALA A 139 -34.32 28.66 -31.75
C ALA A 139 -35.54 29.39 -31.18
N VAL A 140 -36.66 28.69 -30.96
CA VAL A 140 -37.87 29.26 -30.35
C VAL A 140 -37.57 29.76 -28.93
N LEU A 141 -36.91 28.95 -28.10
CA LEU A 141 -36.60 29.31 -26.71
C LEU A 141 -35.55 30.43 -26.58
N CYS A 142 -34.55 30.47 -27.48
CA CYS A 142 -33.47 31.45 -27.42
C CYS A 142 -33.77 32.75 -28.19
N LEU A 143 -34.51 32.70 -29.30
CA LEU A 143 -34.74 33.83 -30.21
C LEU A 143 -36.17 34.40 -30.11
N ALA A 144 -37.20 33.56 -29.99
CA ALA A 144 -38.59 34.02 -30.00
C ALA A 144 -39.08 34.49 -28.61
N PHE A 145 -38.64 33.83 -27.52
CA PHE A 145 -39.03 34.26 -26.17
C PHE A 145 -38.15 35.42 -25.64
N ALA A 146 -38.78 36.60 -25.49
CA ALA A 146 -38.14 37.85 -25.05
C ALA A 146 -37.38 37.74 -23.73
N HIS A 147 -36.21 38.40 -23.68
CA HIS A 147 -35.35 38.56 -22.51
C HIS A 147 -35.65 39.94 -21.90
N ARG A 148 -36.16 40.04 -20.66
CA ARG A 148 -36.30 41.35 -19.99
C ARG A 148 -34.95 41.72 -19.37
N PRO A 149 -34.28 42.82 -19.79
CA PRO A 149 -33.30 43.45 -18.92
C PRO A 149 -34.02 43.99 -17.67
N PRO A 150 -33.35 44.11 -16.51
CA PRO A 150 -33.94 44.77 -15.34
C PRO A 150 -34.40 46.18 -15.75
N PRO A 151 -35.56 46.67 -15.28
CA PRO A 151 -36.07 47.96 -15.68
C PRO A 151 -35.07 49.05 -15.30
N SER A 152 -34.51 49.72 -16.31
CA SER A 152 -33.95 51.05 -16.17
C SER A 152 -35.08 51.97 -15.74
N ALA A 153 -34.94 52.59 -14.56
CA ALA A 153 -35.83 53.66 -14.15
C ALA A 153 -35.84 54.76 -15.22
N ASN A 154 -37.05 55.16 -15.61
CA ASN A 154 -37.32 56.02 -16.76
C ASN A 154 -37.02 57.51 -16.49
N THR A 155 -36.31 58.11 -17.45
CA THR A 155 -36.48 59.46 -18.05
C THR A 155 -36.28 60.74 -17.21
N ALA A 156 -35.20 61.49 -17.51
CA ALA A 156 -35.22 62.93 -17.81
C ALA A 156 -33.91 63.33 -18.55
N PRO A 157 -33.91 64.36 -19.42
CA PRO A 157 -32.87 64.58 -20.44
C PRO A 157 -31.71 65.46 -19.95
N HIS A 158 -30.53 65.26 -20.57
CA HIS A 158 -29.31 66.07 -20.48
C HIS A 158 -28.76 66.39 -19.07
N SER A 159 -27.82 65.57 -18.59
CA SER A 159 -26.64 66.11 -17.90
C SER A 159 -25.48 65.11 -17.95
N VAL A 160 -24.29 65.69 -18.03
CA VAL A 160 -22.95 65.11 -18.11
C VAL A 160 -22.78 63.83 -17.27
N TYR A 161 -22.23 62.78 -17.90
CA TYR A 161 -21.78 61.56 -17.21
C TYR A 161 -20.67 61.92 -16.22
N VAL A 162 -21.01 62.05 -14.94
CA VAL A 162 -20.09 61.82 -13.83
C VAL A 162 -20.27 60.37 -13.41
N GLN A 163 -19.20 59.58 -13.47
CA GLN A 163 -19.15 58.22 -12.95
C GLN A 163 -19.64 58.21 -11.49
N PRO A 164 -20.64 57.39 -11.12
CA PRO A 164 -20.91 57.17 -9.71
C PRO A 164 -19.72 56.40 -9.13
N VAL A 165 -19.00 57.04 -8.21
CA VAL A 165 -18.10 56.37 -7.28
C VAL A 165 -18.87 55.20 -6.66
N ARG A 166 -18.39 53.97 -6.88
CA ARG A 166 -18.97 52.78 -6.25
C ARG A 166 -19.05 53.05 -4.74
N PRO A 167 -20.16 52.75 -4.05
CA PRO A 167 -20.16 52.78 -2.61
C PRO A 167 -19.05 51.85 -2.12
N MET A 168 -18.06 52.44 -1.44
CA MET A 168 -17.08 51.72 -0.65
C MET A 168 -17.89 50.85 0.33
N PRO A 169 -17.69 49.53 0.40
CA PRO A 169 -18.26 48.76 1.49
C PRO A 169 -17.64 49.30 2.78
N SER A 170 -18.46 49.60 3.78
CA SER A 170 -17.97 49.86 5.12
C SER A 170 -17.08 48.68 5.56
N PRO A 171 -15.90 48.93 6.16
CA PRO A 171 -14.93 47.88 6.49
C PRO A 171 -15.36 46.97 7.66
N LEU A 172 -16.64 46.97 8.07
CA LEU A 172 -17.11 46.34 9.30
C LEU A 172 -18.05 45.13 9.12
N ALA A 173 -18.38 44.70 7.90
CA ALA A 173 -19.20 43.50 7.70
C ALA A 173 -18.34 42.26 7.43
N THR A 174 -17.96 41.54 8.48
CA THR A 174 -17.32 40.22 8.31
C THR A 174 -18.32 39.25 7.64
N PRO A 175 -17.95 38.58 6.53
CA PRO A 175 -18.88 37.67 5.84
C PRO A 175 -19.26 36.50 6.74
N SER A 176 -20.54 36.10 6.69
CA SER A 176 -21.12 34.96 7.42
C SER A 176 -20.26 33.69 7.28
N LYS A 177 -20.15 32.91 8.37
CA LYS A 177 -19.32 31.70 8.48
C LYS A 177 -19.60 30.68 7.35
N SER A 178 -20.86 30.53 6.92
CA SER A 178 -21.24 29.63 5.82
C SER A 178 -20.67 30.08 4.47
N VAL A 179 -20.54 31.39 4.25
CA VAL A 179 -20.00 31.96 3.00
C VAL A 179 -18.51 31.70 2.89
N LYS A 180 -17.76 31.81 4.00
CA LYS A 180 -16.33 31.47 4.05
C LYS A 180 -16.06 29.99 3.82
N PHE A 181 -16.86 29.11 4.43
CA PHE A 181 -16.75 27.65 4.22
C PHE A 181 -17.04 27.26 2.77
N VAL A 182 -18.12 27.80 2.18
CA VAL A 182 -18.46 27.56 0.77
C VAL A 182 -17.36 28.10 -0.15
N ALA A 183 -16.80 29.27 0.11
CA ALA A 183 -15.68 29.81 -0.66
C ALA A 183 -14.43 28.92 -0.58
N ALA A 184 -14.04 28.46 0.61
CA ALA A 184 -12.91 27.57 0.81
C ALA A 184 -13.12 26.19 0.14
N PHE A 185 -14.31 25.61 0.28
CA PHE A 185 -14.68 24.36 -0.36
C PHE A 185 -14.64 24.47 -1.89
N VAL A 186 -15.15 25.56 -2.46
CA VAL A 186 -15.11 25.78 -3.91
C VAL A 186 -13.68 26.00 -4.42
N VAL A 187 -12.83 26.69 -3.66
CA VAL A 187 -11.39 26.82 -4.00
C VAL A 187 -10.69 25.46 -3.95
N ALA A 188 -10.98 24.61 -2.96
CA ALA A 188 -10.44 23.26 -2.88
C ALA A 188 -10.91 22.39 -4.05
N LEU A 189 -12.20 22.44 -4.39
CA LEU A 189 -12.78 21.71 -5.52
C LEU A 189 -12.19 22.16 -6.87
N LYS A 190 -11.86 23.45 -7.01
CA LYS A 190 -11.14 23.98 -8.17
C LYS A 190 -9.71 23.42 -8.26
N ARG A 191 -8.95 23.40 -7.16
CA ARG A 191 -7.59 22.85 -7.12
C ARG A 191 -7.58 21.35 -7.45
N LEU A 192 -8.55 20.61 -6.91
CA LEU A 192 -8.72 19.18 -7.21
C LEU A 192 -9.10 18.98 -8.68
N GLY A 193 -9.95 19.86 -9.23
CA GLY A 193 -10.26 19.89 -10.65
C GLY A 193 -9.02 20.05 -11.53
N ASP A 194 -8.14 21.01 -11.24
CA ASP A 194 -6.93 21.24 -12.04
C ASP A 194 -5.98 20.04 -12.05
N VAL A 195 -5.93 19.23 -10.99
CA VAL A 195 -5.18 17.95 -10.99
C VAL A 195 -5.94 16.86 -11.74
N ALA A 196 -7.25 16.76 -11.51
CA ALA A 196 -8.10 15.75 -12.13
C ALA A 196 -8.10 15.85 -13.67
N ILE A 197 -8.05 17.06 -14.24
CA ILE A 197 -8.02 17.22 -15.70
C ILE A 197 -6.70 16.69 -16.29
N ILE A 198 -5.57 16.89 -15.62
CA ILE A 198 -4.26 16.44 -16.11
C ILE A 198 -4.21 14.91 -16.09
N LEU A 199 -4.68 14.30 -14.99
CA LEU A 199 -4.82 12.84 -14.91
C LEU A 199 -5.77 12.29 -15.98
N PHE A 200 -6.85 13.01 -16.27
CA PHE A 200 -7.80 12.60 -17.31
C PHE A 200 -7.19 12.68 -18.72
N VAL A 201 -6.36 13.69 -19.01
CA VAL A 201 -5.57 13.76 -20.26
C VAL A 201 -4.64 12.55 -20.38
N GLY A 202 -3.99 12.14 -19.28
CA GLY A 202 -3.17 10.92 -19.23
C GLY A 202 -3.98 9.65 -19.51
N LEU A 203 -5.18 9.52 -18.92
CA LEU A 203 -6.08 8.37 -19.15
C LEU A 203 -6.49 8.25 -20.62
N VAL A 204 -6.86 9.35 -21.26
CA VAL A 204 -7.18 9.39 -22.70
C VAL A 204 -5.95 9.05 -23.56
N GLY A 205 -4.76 9.47 -23.15
CA GLY A 205 -3.52 9.11 -23.84
C GLY A 205 -3.23 7.60 -23.81
N VAL A 206 -3.61 6.91 -22.73
CA VAL A 206 -3.28 5.50 -22.46
C VAL A 206 -4.36 4.51 -22.92
N ILE A 207 -5.64 4.91 -23.00
CA ILE A 207 -6.77 4.01 -23.31
C ILE A 207 -6.59 3.24 -24.62
N GLN A 208 -6.05 3.89 -25.65
CA GLN A 208 -5.75 3.31 -26.94
C GLN A 208 -4.41 3.88 -27.44
N PRO A 209 -3.27 3.21 -27.18
CA PRO A 209 -1.95 3.68 -27.59
C PRO A 209 -1.87 3.80 -29.12
N SER A 210 -1.61 5.02 -29.60
CA SER A 210 -1.57 5.36 -31.03
C SER A 210 -0.89 6.71 -31.22
N ILE A 211 -0.53 7.07 -32.45
CA ILE A 211 0.09 8.39 -32.71
C ILE A 211 -0.84 9.55 -32.29
N LEU A 212 -2.14 9.45 -32.56
CA LEU A 212 -3.07 10.54 -32.21
C LEU A 212 -3.27 10.67 -30.68
N ASN A 213 -3.29 9.55 -29.95
CA ASN A 213 -3.32 9.58 -28.49
C ASN A 213 -1.97 9.92 -27.85
N ALA A 214 -0.85 9.73 -28.57
CA ALA A 214 0.49 10.07 -28.08
C ALA A 214 0.60 11.54 -27.68
N VAL A 215 -0.06 12.44 -28.41
CA VAL A 215 -0.05 13.88 -28.10
C VAL A 215 -0.71 14.16 -26.74
N HIS A 216 -1.80 13.47 -26.39
CA HIS A 216 -2.41 13.58 -25.07
C HIS A 216 -1.49 13.04 -23.98
N PHE A 217 -0.88 11.87 -24.24
CA PHE A 217 0.05 11.25 -23.32
C PHE A 217 1.31 12.11 -23.06
N LEU A 218 1.91 12.68 -24.10
CA LEU A 218 3.06 13.59 -24.01
C LEU A 218 2.70 14.90 -23.34
N ALA A 219 1.51 15.45 -23.62
CA ALA A 219 1.01 16.64 -22.92
C ALA A 219 0.82 16.38 -21.42
N PHE A 220 0.31 15.21 -21.05
CA PHE A 220 0.23 14.77 -19.66
C PHE A 220 1.61 14.71 -19.01
N LEU A 221 2.57 14.01 -19.63
CA LEU A 221 3.93 13.91 -19.11
C LEU A 221 4.57 15.29 -18.96
N PHE A 222 4.57 16.10 -20.02
CA PHE A 222 5.13 17.45 -19.99
C PHE A 222 4.57 18.30 -18.84
N VAL A 223 3.25 18.35 -18.66
CA VAL A 223 2.63 19.14 -17.59
C VAL A 223 2.93 18.54 -16.21
N ALA A 224 2.97 17.22 -16.09
CA ALA A 224 3.28 16.53 -14.85
C ALA A 224 4.75 16.73 -14.43
N THR A 225 5.70 16.62 -15.35
CA THR A 225 7.13 16.90 -15.11
C THR A 225 7.36 18.38 -14.78
N TRP A 226 6.65 19.29 -15.45
CA TRP A 226 6.71 20.72 -15.13
C TRP A 226 6.18 21.02 -13.72
N TRP A 227 5.09 20.33 -13.32
CA TRP A 227 4.58 20.38 -11.95
C TRP A 227 5.56 19.77 -10.95
N ALA A 228 6.25 18.67 -11.30
CA ALA A 228 7.26 18.04 -10.46
C ALA A 228 8.50 18.93 -10.28
N SER A 229 8.84 19.74 -11.29
CA SER A 229 9.99 20.65 -11.29
C SER A 229 9.87 21.84 -10.32
N TYR A 230 8.74 21.98 -9.62
CA TYR A 230 8.48 23.06 -8.65
C TYR A 230 8.66 24.49 -9.23
N THR A 231 8.55 24.64 -10.55
CA THR A 231 8.63 25.94 -11.26
C THR A 231 7.24 26.55 -11.45
N PRO A 232 7.07 27.88 -11.31
CA PRO A 232 5.75 28.49 -11.31
C PRO A 232 5.01 28.40 -12.64
N LEU A 233 3.91 27.64 -12.69
CA LEU A 233 2.97 27.63 -13.81
C LEU A 233 2.05 28.84 -13.76
N HIS A 234 2.40 29.90 -14.48
CA HIS A 234 1.54 31.06 -14.66
C HIS A 234 0.21 30.68 -15.32
N ARG A 235 -0.88 31.29 -14.84
CA ARG A 235 -2.24 31.05 -15.34
C ARG A 235 -2.39 31.31 -16.85
N ARG A 236 -1.65 32.28 -17.39
CA ARG A 236 -1.64 32.58 -18.84
C ARG A 236 -1.11 31.40 -19.65
N THR A 237 0.03 30.84 -19.26
CA THR A 237 0.66 29.69 -19.91
C THR A 237 -0.21 28.45 -19.78
N TYR A 238 -0.75 28.17 -18.59
CA TYR A 238 -1.62 27.02 -18.37
C TYR A 238 -2.92 27.11 -19.18
N ASN A 239 -3.55 28.30 -19.25
CA ASN A 239 -4.71 28.52 -20.10
C ASN A 239 -4.37 28.48 -21.60
N ALA A 240 -3.13 28.81 -22.00
CA ALA A 240 -2.68 28.64 -23.38
C ALA A 240 -2.56 27.15 -23.75
N ILE A 241 -1.95 26.34 -22.88
CA ILE A 241 -1.86 24.88 -23.04
C ILE A 241 -3.26 24.26 -23.13
N LYS A 242 -4.19 24.64 -22.24
CA LYS A 242 -5.60 24.18 -22.30
C LYS A 242 -6.26 24.51 -23.64
N ARG A 243 -6.06 25.71 -24.21
CA ARG A 243 -6.62 26.07 -25.52
C ARG A 243 -6.08 25.20 -26.65
N VAL A 244 -4.77 24.95 -26.67
CA VAL A 244 -4.14 24.05 -27.66
C VAL A 244 -4.72 22.65 -27.54
N LEU A 245 -4.89 22.15 -26.31
CA LEU A 245 -5.44 20.82 -26.07
C LEU A 245 -6.94 20.72 -26.42
N ILE A 246 -7.73 21.76 -26.19
CA ILE A 246 -9.14 21.83 -26.62
C ILE A 246 -9.24 21.75 -28.15
N PHE A 247 -8.38 22.50 -28.86
CA PHE A 247 -8.37 22.46 -30.32
C PHE A 247 -7.94 21.07 -30.84
N TYR A 248 -6.89 20.50 -30.25
CA TYR A 248 -6.40 19.18 -30.64
C TYR A 248 -7.39 18.06 -30.34
N THR A 249 -8.01 18.04 -29.17
CA THR A 249 -9.04 17.04 -28.78
C THR A 249 -10.25 17.09 -29.73
N ALA A 250 -10.69 18.29 -30.13
CA ALA A 250 -11.75 18.45 -31.13
C ALA A 250 -11.36 17.88 -32.50
N LEU A 251 -10.15 18.20 -32.98
CA LEU A 251 -9.63 17.68 -34.25
C LEU A 251 -9.46 16.15 -34.20
N HIS A 252 -8.98 15.63 -33.08
CA HIS A 252 -8.78 14.20 -32.87
C HIS A 252 -10.13 13.44 -32.88
N PHE A 253 -11.13 13.91 -32.13
CA PHE A 253 -12.47 13.32 -32.16
C PHE A 253 -13.09 13.39 -33.56
N LEU A 254 -12.93 14.52 -34.26
CA LEU A 254 -13.37 14.68 -35.64
C LEU A 254 -12.70 13.67 -36.57
N ALA A 255 -11.39 13.46 -36.46
CA ALA A 255 -10.66 12.49 -37.26
C ALA A 255 -11.14 11.05 -37.02
N VAL A 256 -11.33 10.66 -35.76
CA VAL A 256 -11.88 9.34 -35.39
C VAL A 256 -13.30 9.15 -35.93
N TYR A 257 -14.12 10.20 -35.91
CA TYR A 257 -15.47 10.19 -36.44
C TYR A 257 -15.50 10.09 -37.97
N VAL A 258 -14.69 10.88 -38.68
CA VAL A 258 -14.57 10.85 -40.15
C VAL A 258 -14.12 9.47 -40.63
N TYR A 259 -13.28 8.77 -39.86
CA TYR A 259 -12.88 7.40 -40.16
C TYR A 259 -14.05 6.37 -40.06
N GLN A 260 -15.16 6.70 -39.40
CA GLN A 260 -16.34 5.84 -39.38
C GLN A 260 -17.16 5.91 -40.68
N ILE A 261 -16.83 6.84 -41.59
CA ILE A 261 -17.49 6.95 -42.89
C ILE A 261 -16.98 5.83 -43.83
N PRO A 262 -17.88 5.08 -44.50
CA PRO A 262 -17.49 3.96 -45.36
C PRO A 262 -16.46 4.30 -46.43
N PHE A 263 -16.56 5.47 -47.08
CA PHE A 263 -15.58 5.95 -48.05
C PHE A 263 -14.15 6.00 -47.50
N VAL A 264 -13.98 6.46 -46.26
CA VAL A 264 -12.65 6.61 -45.63
C VAL A 264 -12.08 5.25 -45.27
N GLN A 265 -12.91 4.31 -44.81
CA GLN A 265 -12.49 2.92 -44.53
C GLN A 265 -12.15 2.15 -45.81
N TYR A 266 -12.76 2.50 -46.95
CA TYR A 266 -12.40 1.94 -48.25
C TYR A 266 -11.04 2.46 -48.73
N ALA A 267 -10.78 3.77 -48.60
CA ALA A 267 -9.50 4.38 -48.94
C ALA A 267 -8.36 3.93 -48.01
N LEU A 268 -8.66 3.73 -46.73
CA LEU A 268 -7.70 3.28 -45.71
C LEU A 268 -8.29 2.08 -44.93
N PRO A 269 -8.03 0.84 -45.36
CA PRO A 269 -8.58 -0.34 -44.72
C PRO A 269 -8.13 -0.49 -43.25
N PRO A 270 -9.00 -0.97 -42.34
CA PRO A 270 -8.70 -1.06 -40.91
C PRO A 270 -7.55 -2.02 -40.55
N GLY A 271 -7.22 -2.97 -41.42
CA GLY A 271 -6.07 -3.87 -41.26
C GLY A 271 -4.73 -3.29 -41.72
N SER A 272 -4.73 -2.13 -42.39
CA SER A 272 -3.50 -1.52 -42.93
C SER A 272 -2.61 -0.96 -41.82
N PHE A 273 -1.29 -1.04 -42.01
CA PHE A 273 -0.30 -0.46 -41.10
C PHE A 273 -0.58 1.03 -40.74
N PRO A 274 -0.82 1.95 -41.71
CA PRO A 274 -1.12 3.34 -41.39
C PRO A 274 -2.39 3.53 -40.54
N ALA A 275 -3.45 2.74 -40.76
CA ALA A 275 -4.65 2.81 -39.92
C ALA A 275 -4.36 2.40 -38.47
N ARG A 276 -3.63 1.29 -38.28
CA ARG A 276 -3.26 0.78 -36.95
C ARG A 276 -2.35 1.75 -36.19
N LEU A 277 -1.32 2.29 -36.85
CA LEU A 277 -0.34 3.19 -36.26
C LEU A 277 -0.98 4.53 -35.82
N ILE A 278 -1.83 5.10 -36.67
CA ILE A 278 -2.53 6.36 -36.37
C ILE A 278 -3.58 6.15 -35.25
N GLY A 279 -4.11 4.94 -35.11
CA GLY A 279 -5.11 4.58 -34.10
C GLY A 279 -6.54 4.56 -34.63
N PHE A 280 -6.72 4.52 -35.95
CA PHE A 280 -8.03 4.46 -36.59
C PHE A 280 -8.63 3.06 -36.46
N ALA A 281 -9.57 2.92 -35.53
CA ALA A 281 -10.35 1.71 -35.34
C ALA A 281 -11.73 1.87 -35.98
N ALA A 282 -12.10 0.93 -36.85
CA ALA A 282 -13.43 0.86 -37.42
C ALA A 282 -14.37 0.23 -36.38
N ILE A 283 -15.32 1.00 -35.86
CA ILE A 283 -16.30 0.55 -34.86
C ILE A 283 -17.59 0.14 -35.58
N LEU A 284 -18.01 0.97 -36.55
CA LEU A 284 -19.24 0.81 -37.30
C LEU A 284 -18.90 0.34 -38.73
N ARG A 285 -19.59 -0.71 -39.20
CA ARG A 285 -19.50 -1.17 -40.60
C ARG A 285 -20.89 -1.19 -41.22
N THR A 286 -21.01 -0.57 -42.39
CA THR A 286 -22.23 -0.61 -43.21
C THR A 286 -21.87 -1.20 -44.57
N GLU A 287 -22.48 -2.32 -44.93
CA GLU A 287 -22.22 -3.00 -46.21
C GLU A 287 -23.42 -2.83 -47.15
N CYS A 288 -23.19 -2.88 -48.47
CA CYS A 288 -24.24 -2.77 -49.47
C CYS A 288 -25.34 -3.85 -49.43
N PRO A 289 -25.17 -5.08 -48.92
CA PRO A 289 -26.31 -6.00 -48.76
C PRO A 289 -27.20 -5.69 -47.56
N HIS A 290 -26.73 -4.91 -46.59
CA HIS A 290 -27.43 -4.66 -45.33
C HIS A 290 -27.28 -3.20 -44.85
N TRP A 291 -27.45 -2.21 -45.75
CA TRP A 291 -27.19 -0.79 -45.46
C TRP A 291 -28.08 -0.20 -44.36
N TRP A 292 -29.25 -0.79 -44.11
CA TRP A 292 -30.19 -0.36 -43.09
C TRP A 292 -29.80 -0.82 -41.67
N THR A 293 -28.96 -1.86 -41.55
CA THR A 293 -28.54 -2.43 -40.25
C THR A 293 -27.24 -1.81 -39.74
N LEU A 294 -27.06 -1.78 -38.40
CA LEU A 294 -25.79 -1.39 -37.79
C LEU A 294 -25.05 -2.64 -37.30
N SER A 295 -24.03 -3.06 -38.04
CA SER A 295 -23.15 -4.13 -37.58
C SER A 295 -21.95 -3.55 -36.82
N LEU A 296 -21.75 -4.03 -35.58
CA LEU A 296 -20.53 -3.81 -34.81
C LEU A 296 -19.49 -4.84 -35.28
N ILE A 297 -18.29 -4.39 -35.65
CA ILE A 297 -17.26 -5.28 -36.25
C ILE A 297 -16.81 -6.39 -35.28
N SER A 298 -16.65 -6.09 -33.98
CA SER A 298 -16.46 -7.09 -32.91
C SER A 298 -16.60 -6.45 -31.52
N SER A 299 -17.15 -7.21 -30.57
CA SER A 299 -17.31 -6.81 -29.15
C SER A 299 -15.99 -6.73 -28.38
N ASP A 300 -14.89 -7.29 -28.91
CA ASP A 300 -13.58 -7.33 -28.24
C ASP A 300 -12.81 -5.99 -28.32
N TYR A 301 -13.36 -4.99 -29.01
CA TYR A 301 -12.78 -3.66 -29.23
C TYR A 301 -13.31 -2.57 -28.29
N TRP A 302 -13.67 -2.93 -27.04
CA TRP A 302 -14.18 -1.96 -26.05
C TRP A 302 -13.28 -0.73 -25.85
N THR A 303 -11.95 -0.89 -25.91
CA THR A 303 -11.01 0.23 -25.73
C THR A 303 -11.15 1.32 -26.79
N ALA A 304 -11.52 0.96 -28.04
CA ALA A 304 -11.77 1.92 -29.11
C ALA A 304 -13.07 2.71 -28.89
N PHE A 305 -14.12 2.04 -28.40
CA PHE A 305 -15.36 2.70 -28.00
C PHE A 305 -15.14 3.65 -26.82
N ALA A 306 -14.43 3.16 -25.79
CA ALA A 306 -14.05 3.96 -24.63
C ALA A 306 -13.21 5.17 -25.04
N ASN A 307 -12.26 5.02 -25.98
CA ASN A 307 -11.46 6.13 -26.50
C ASN A 307 -12.32 7.25 -27.09
N ALA A 308 -13.27 6.91 -27.99
CA ALA A 308 -14.17 7.89 -28.61
C ALA A 308 -15.02 8.63 -27.57
N PHE A 309 -15.57 7.90 -26.59
CA PHE A 309 -16.37 8.50 -25.51
C PHE A 309 -15.54 9.38 -24.57
N LEU A 310 -14.37 8.91 -24.15
CA LEU A 310 -13.49 9.64 -23.23
C LEU A 310 -12.90 10.90 -23.87
N LEU A 311 -12.61 10.89 -25.18
CA LEU A 311 -12.20 12.09 -25.93
C LEU A 311 -13.26 13.18 -25.87
N LEU A 312 -14.53 12.80 -26.09
CA LEU A 312 -15.65 13.73 -26.03
C LEU A 312 -15.80 14.29 -24.60
N LEU A 313 -15.78 13.43 -23.59
CA LEU A 313 -15.87 13.83 -22.18
C LEU A 313 -14.70 14.74 -21.78
N LEU A 314 -13.48 14.46 -22.26
CA LEU A 314 -12.30 15.30 -22.05
C LEU A 314 -12.47 16.68 -22.69
N TYR A 315 -12.97 16.75 -23.92
CA TYR A 315 -13.25 18.02 -24.62
C TYR A 315 -14.18 18.92 -23.80
N TYR A 316 -15.33 18.40 -23.36
CA TYR A 316 -16.26 19.17 -22.53
C TYR A 316 -15.67 19.55 -21.18
N SER A 317 -14.92 18.65 -20.54
CA SER A 317 -14.28 18.90 -19.24
C SER A 317 -13.22 20.00 -19.32
N LEU A 318 -12.41 20.02 -20.38
CA LEU A 318 -11.42 21.06 -20.64
C LEU A 318 -12.08 22.42 -20.87
N ILE A 319 -13.18 22.47 -21.62
CA ILE A 319 -13.93 23.71 -21.88
C ILE A 319 -14.60 24.23 -20.60
N LEU A 320 -15.20 23.34 -19.82
CA LEU A 320 -15.80 23.70 -18.54
C LEU A 320 -14.75 24.34 -17.62
N GLN A 321 -13.59 23.70 -17.48
CA GLN A 321 -12.49 24.28 -16.71
C GLN A 321 -11.92 25.56 -17.30
N TYR A 322 -11.78 25.64 -18.62
CA TYR A 322 -11.30 26.84 -19.27
C TYR A 322 -12.25 28.02 -19.05
N ARG A 323 -13.58 27.80 -19.15
CA ARG A 323 -14.61 28.79 -18.82
C ARG A 323 -14.57 29.17 -17.35
N CYS A 324 -14.50 28.21 -16.42
CA CYS A 324 -14.37 28.48 -14.99
C CYS A 324 -13.09 29.26 -14.66
N SER A 325 -11.98 28.95 -15.34
CA SER A 325 -10.71 29.66 -15.23
C SER A 325 -10.80 31.06 -15.83
N ARG A 326 -11.43 31.26 -17.00
CA ARG A 326 -11.49 32.56 -17.68
C ARG A 326 -12.50 33.52 -17.05
N ASP A 327 -13.72 33.06 -16.82
CA ASP A 327 -14.85 33.89 -16.42
C ASP A 327 -14.83 34.19 -14.90
N GLY A 328 -13.95 33.52 -14.15
CA GLY A 328 -13.71 33.82 -12.73
C GLY A 328 -14.98 33.71 -11.91
N LEU A 329 -15.67 32.56 -11.97
CA LEU A 329 -17.00 32.30 -11.41
C LEU A 329 -17.17 32.69 -9.91
N LEU A 330 -16.07 32.95 -9.18
CA LEU A 330 -16.08 33.37 -7.78
C LEU A 330 -15.58 34.79 -7.49
N ARG A 331 -15.39 35.68 -8.49
CA ARG A 331 -15.00 37.07 -8.21
C ARG A 331 -16.08 37.84 -7.41
N SER A 332 -17.32 37.35 -7.39
CA SER A 332 -18.40 37.84 -6.51
C SER A 332 -18.30 37.39 -5.05
N LEU A 333 -17.52 36.35 -4.74
CA LEU A 333 -17.37 35.77 -3.38
C LEU A 333 -15.99 36.02 -2.77
N THR A 334 -15.02 36.49 -3.57
CA THR A 334 -13.63 36.74 -3.17
C THR A 334 -13.31 38.23 -3.26
N TYR A 335 -13.79 39.00 -2.27
CA TYR A 335 -13.25 40.33 -1.96
C TYR A 335 -12.35 40.30 -0.71
N VAL A 336 -12.01 39.11 -0.21
CA VAL A 336 -11.08 38.93 0.91
C VAL A 336 -9.86 38.19 0.37
N GLY A 337 -8.79 38.93 0.11
CA GLY A 337 -7.48 38.41 -0.25
C GLY A 337 -7.29 38.14 -1.74
N SER A 338 -6.26 38.76 -2.30
CA SER A 338 -5.68 38.57 -3.63
C SER A 338 -5.16 37.14 -3.85
N ALA A 339 -6.06 36.15 -3.87
CA ALA A 339 -5.73 34.76 -4.17
C ALA A 339 -5.75 34.52 -5.69
N GLU A 340 -4.65 34.86 -6.35
CA GLU A 340 -4.44 34.56 -7.76
C GLU A 340 -4.13 33.06 -7.95
N SER A 341 -5.20 32.31 -8.21
CA SER A 341 -5.27 31.04 -8.95
C SER A 341 -4.03 30.65 -9.78
N SER A 342 -2.99 30.13 -9.14
CA SER A 342 -1.90 29.37 -9.77
C SER A 342 -1.50 28.22 -8.85
N VAL A 343 -1.10 27.09 -9.44
CA VAL A 343 -0.62 25.89 -8.71
C VAL A 343 0.71 26.16 -7.96
N HIS A 344 1.24 27.38 -8.06
CA HIS A 344 2.56 27.80 -7.57
C HIS A 344 2.52 29.19 -6.89
N GLU A 345 1.38 29.53 -6.28
CA GLU A 345 1.16 30.82 -5.60
C GLU A 345 2.22 31.14 -4.54
N GLU A 346 2.82 30.11 -3.93
CA GLU A 346 3.92 30.24 -2.97
C GLU A 346 5.19 30.88 -3.55
N LEU A 347 5.36 30.89 -4.87
CA LEU A 347 6.53 31.41 -5.58
C LEU A 347 6.29 32.80 -6.19
N LEU A 348 5.05 33.30 -6.23
CA LEU A 348 4.66 34.53 -6.94
C LEU A 348 4.57 35.77 -6.04
N VAL A 349 4.96 35.68 -4.77
CA VAL A 349 5.04 36.85 -3.90
C VAL A 349 6.31 37.63 -4.26
N ALA A 350 6.15 38.62 -5.13
CA ALA A 350 7.13 39.66 -5.39
C ALA A 350 6.94 40.80 -4.36
N ASP A 351 8.09 41.37 -3.98
CA ASP A 351 8.26 42.50 -3.07
C ASP A 351 7.19 43.58 -3.23
N ASP A 352 6.55 43.94 -2.12
CA ASP A 352 6.35 45.34 -1.74
C ASP A 352 6.02 45.39 -0.23
N ASP A 353 6.50 46.44 0.42
CA ASP A 353 6.43 46.82 1.84
C ASP A 353 7.64 46.42 2.72
N ASP A 354 8.67 47.28 2.66
CA ASP A 354 9.75 47.39 3.64
C ASP A 354 9.26 48.11 4.91
N GLU A 355 8.96 47.36 5.96
CA GLU A 355 8.92 47.86 7.34
C GLU A 355 9.90 47.03 8.22
N PRO A 356 10.77 47.68 9.01
CA PRO A 356 11.75 46.99 9.84
C PRO A 356 11.12 46.54 11.17
N LEU A 357 10.88 45.24 11.33
CA LEU A 357 10.51 44.64 12.62
C LEU A 357 11.74 43.97 13.27
N GLU A 358 11.95 44.32 14.54
CA GLU A 358 13.06 43.89 15.41
C GLU A 358 13.28 42.37 15.44
N SER A 359 14.57 42.01 15.48
CA SER A 359 15.06 40.65 15.45
C SER A 359 14.82 39.90 16.77
N VAL A 360 13.70 39.18 16.85
CA VAL A 360 13.54 38.09 17.83
C VAL A 360 14.24 36.83 17.28
N PRO A 361 15.17 36.19 18.01
CA PRO A 361 15.77 34.94 17.59
C PRO A 361 14.71 33.83 17.66
N LEU A 362 14.41 33.16 16.55
CA LEU A 362 13.56 31.96 16.55
C LEU A 362 14.24 30.80 15.83
N GLN A 363 13.95 29.64 16.42
CA GLN A 363 14.25 28.27 16.02
C GLN A 363 14.02 28.01 14.53
N ARG A 364 14.94 27.27 13.91
CA ARG A 364 14.93 26.89 12.47
C ARG A 364 13.61 26.22 12.08
N ILE A 365 12.75 26.93 11.33
CA ILE A 365 11.49 26.40 10.82
C ILE A 365 11.79 25.44 9.66
N THR A 366 11.42 24.17 9.82
CA THR A 366 11.60 23.13 8.78
C THR A 366 10.38 23.07 7.86
N SER A 367 10.57 22.58 6.63
CA SER A 367 9.48 22.39 5.64
C SER A 367 8.31 21.54 6.17
N ALA A 368 8.59 20.62 7.10
CA ALA A 368 7.58 19.80 7.76
C ALA A 368 6.63 20.60 8.66
N VAL A 369 7.13 21.64 9.33
CA VAL A 369 6.31 22.55 10.16
C VAL A 369 5.36 23.35 9.27
N ILE A 370 5.88 23.85 8.14
CA ILE A 370 5.10 24.59 7.14
C ILE A 370 3.98 23.70 6.56
N ASP A 371 4.28 22.45 6.22
CA ASP A 371 3.28 21.50 5.71
C ASP A 371 2.20 21.21 6.75
N ARG A 372 2.59 20.98 8.01
CA ARG A 372 1.64 20.75 9.09
C ARG A 372 0.70 21.94 9.30
N GLU A 373 1.22 23.16 9.25
CA GLU A 373 0.42 24.38 9.39
C GLU A 373 -0.49 24.65 8.19
N LYS A 374 -0.01 24.43 6.97
CA LYS A 374 -0.84 24.51 5.75
C LYS A 374 -1.95 23.47 5.75
N ILE A 375 -1.69 22.26 6.23
CA ILE A 375 -2.72 21.23 6.34
C ILE A 375 -3.69 21.59 7.48
N ALA A 376 -3.18 22.06 8.61
CA ALA A 376 -4.01 22.50 9.73
C ALA A 376 -4.97 23.64 9.35
N SER A 377 -4.54 24.56 8.49
CA SER A 377 -5.39 25.65 8.02
C SER A 377 -6.59 25.19 7.17
N ILE A 378 -6.43 24.11 6.40
CA ILE A 378 -7.50 23.50 5.59
C ILE A 378 -8.54 22.82 6.49
N PHE A 379 -8.08 22.23 7.60
CA PHE A 379 -8.87 21.38 8.48
C PHE A 379 -9.36 22.09 9.76
N ARG A 380 -9.08 23.38 9.94
CA ARG A 380 -9.64 24.22 11.02
C ARG A 380 -11.13 24.47 10.80
N GLY A 381 -11.94 24.12 11.79
CA GLY A 381 -13.37 24.37 11.80
C GLY A 381 -13.74 25.82 12.13
N ALA A 382 -15.03 26.15 11.98
CA ALA A 382 -15.64 27.48 12.07
C ALA A 382 -15.50 28.24 13.41
N ASN A 383 -14.87 27.63 14.43
CA ASN A 383 -14.64 28.21 15.76
C ASN A 383 -13.15 28.37 16.11
N GLY A 384 -12.22 28.12 15.18
CA GLY A 384 -10.78 28.14 15.48
C GLY A 384 -10.31 26.97 16.34
N THR A 385 -11.23 26.14 16.83
CA THR A 385 -10.95 24.87 17.49
C THR A 385 -10.87 23.75 16.45
N GLU A 386 -9.75 23.03 16.46
CA GLU A 386 -9.53 21.87 15.61
C GLU A 386 -10.38 20.70 16.14
N SER A 387 -11.13 20.02 15.26
CA SER A 387 -11.90 18.86 15.68
C SER A 387 -10.98 17.64 15.81
N VAL A 388 -11.28 16.74 16.76
CA VAL A 388 -10.47 15.53 17.03
C VAL A 388 -10.13 14.71 15.77
N PRO A 389 -11.06 14.45 14.83
CA PRO A 389 -10.72 13.72 13.60
C PRO A 389 -9.83 14.53 12.66
N SER A 390 -9.96 15.86 12.64
CA SER A 390 -9.20 16.72 11.73
C SER A 390 -7.73 16.81 12.15
N GLN A 391 -7.44 16.80 13.45
CA GLN A 391 -6.06 16.76 14.00
C GLN A 391 -5.33 15.45 13.75
N GLY A 392 -6.04 14.33 13.84
CA GLY A 392 -5.50 13.03 13.45
C GLY A 392 -5.11 13.02 11.96
N LEU A 393 -6.01 13.51 11.10
CA LEU A 393 -5.79 13.59 9.66
C LEU A 393 -4.63 14.53 9.30
N ILE A 394 -4.52 15.69 9.94
CA ILE A 394 -3.39 16.63 9.77
C ILE A 394 -2.06 15.93 10.08
N SER A 395 -2.01 15.20 11.20
CA SER A 395 -0.80 14.51 11.64
C SER A 395 -0.42 13.37 10.69
N ILE A 396 -1.39 12.60 10.21
CA ILE A 396 -1.19 11.52 9.25
C ILE A 396 -0.70 12.09 7.91
N LEU A 397 -1.35 13.13 7.39
CA LEU A 397 -0.97 13.71 6.10
C LEU A 397 0.42 14.36 6.15
N SER A 398 0.74 15.05 7.25
CA SER A 398 2.08 15.60 7.47
C SER A 398 3.15 14.49 7.56
N PHE A 399 2.84 13.38 8.25
CA PHE A 399 3.71 12.20 8.29
C PHE A 399 3.90 11.58 6.89
N CYS A 400 2.82 11.41 6.11
CA CYS A 400 2.87 10.89 4.75
C CYS A 400 3.69 11.78 3.81
N LEU A 401 3.60 13.11 3.93
CA LEU A 401 4.41 14.04 3.13
C LEU A 401 5.89 13.98 3.54
N TYR A 402 6.19 13.93 4.84
CA TYR A 402 7.55 13.80 5.34
C TYR A 402 8.21 12.50 4.89
N HIS A 403 7.46 11.40 4.94
CA HIS A 403 7.89 10.07 4.48
C HIS A 403 7.54 9.81 3.00
N GLY A 404 7.26 10.84 2.21
CA GLY A 404 6.87 10.71 0.80
C GLY A 404 7.88 9.95 -0.05
N TYR A 405 9.18 10.01 0.31
CA TYR A 405 10.24 9.28 -0.38
C TYR A 405 10.05 7.76 -0.34
N MET A 406 9.44 7.24 0.73
CA MET A 406 9.16 5.82 0.90
C MET A 406 8.24 5.32 -0.20
N PHE A 407 7.18 6.08 -0.54
CA PHE A 407 6.25 5.72 -1.61
C PHE A 407 6.93 5.72 -2.99
N GLY A 408 7.89 6.61 -3.23
CA GLY A 408 8.71 6.60 -4.44
C GLY A 408 9.59 5.34 -4.53
N LEU A 409 10.28 4.98 -3.46
CA LEU A 409 11.10 3.76 -3.40
C LEU A 409 10.26 2.48 -3.58
N LEU A 410 9.10 2.42 -2.94
CA LEU A 410 8.17 1.30 -3.08
C LEU A 410 7.60 1.20 -4.49
N ALA A 411 7.32 2.33 -5.14
CA ALA A 411 6.85 2.34 -6.52
C ALA A 411 7.92 1.80 -7.49
N MET A 412 9.20 2.15 -7.32
CA MET A 412 10.31 1.57 -8.10
C MET A 412 10.41 0.06 -7.89
N MET A 413 10.35 -0.40 -6.64
CA MET A 413 10.40 -1.82 -6.30
C MET A 413 9.22 -2.58 -6.92
N ALA A 414 8.00 -2.06 -6.78
CA ALA A 414 6.80 -2.65 -7.36
C ALA A 414 6.85 -2.69 -8.89
N TRP A 415 7.36 -1.62 -9.54
CA TRP A 415 7.56 -1.62 -10.99
C TRP A 415 8.51 -2.73 -11.41
N GLY A 416 9.68 -2.84 -10.77
CA GLY A 416 10.69 -3.85 -11.08
C GLY A 416 10.18 -5.27 -10.91
N LEU A 417 9.37 -5.53 -9.87
CA LEU A 417 8.84 -6.85 -9.55
C LEU A 417 7.64 -7.27 -10.41
N ILE A 418 6.73 -6.34 -10.74
CA ILE A 418 5.55 -6.63 -11.56
C ILE A 418 5.95 -6.88 -13.02
N TYR A 419 6.90 -6.09 -13.54
CA TYR A 419 7.38 -6.19 -14.91
C TYR A 419 8.81 -6.69 -14.95
N HIS A 420 8.96 -8.02 -15.01
CA HIS A 420 10.26 -8.68 -15.13
C HIS A 420 11.00 -8.20 -16.39
N SER A 421 12.12 -7.50 -16.20
CA SER A 421 12.91 -6.88 -17.27
C SER A 421 14.27 -6.39 -16.75
N VAL A 422 15.26 -6.23 -17.64
CA VAL A 422 16.54 -5.60 -17.26
C VAL A 422 16.32 -4.16 -16.79
N PHE A 423 15.40 -3.41 -17.41
CA PHE A 423 15.07 -2.07 -16.92
C PHE A 423 14.44 -2.05 -15.53
N GLY A 424 13.61 -3.05 -15.22
CA GLY A 424 13.06 -3.28 -13.87
C GLY A 424 14.14 -3.66 -12.85
N LEU A 425 15.14 -4.46 -13.26
CA LEU A 425 16.30 -4.81 -12.43
C LEU A 425 17.05 -3.57 -11.94
N VAL A 426 17.25 -2.57 -12.80
CA VAL A 426 17.91 -1.30 -12.43
C VAL A 426 17.13 -0.57 -11.34
N PHE A 427 15.80 -0.50 -11.44
CA PHE A 427 14.96 0.08 -10.39
C PHE A 427 15.02 -0.70 -9.07
N LEU A 428 15.01 -2.03 -9.16
CA LEU A 428 15.07 -2.90 -7.99
C LEU A 428 16.41 -2.74 -7.26
N MET A 429 17.52 -2.76 -8.01
CA MET A 429 18.86 -2.54 -7.48
C MET A 429 18.99 -1.14 -6.87
N ALA A 430 18.52 -0.09 -7.54
CA ALA A 430 18.54 1.27 -7.02
C ALA A 430 17.73 1.38 -5.71
N ALA A 431 16.52 0.83 -5.66
CA ALA A 431 15.70 0.82 -4.45
C ALA A 431 16.41 0.11 -3.29
N PHE A 432 16.96 -1.08 -3.50
CA PHE A 432 17.70 -1.81 -2.47
C PHE A 432 18.93 -1.05 -1.98
N ILE A 433 19.72 -0.45 -2.88
CA ILE A 433 20.87 0.39 -2.49
C ILE A 433 20.42 1.58 -1.63
N PHE A 434 19.32 2.25 -1.99
CA PHE A 434 18.81 3.38 -1.22
C PHE A 434 18.38 3.00 0.20
N TRP A 435 17.77 1.81 0.37
CA TRP A 435 17.35 1.33 1.69
C TRP A 435 18.49 1.07 2.67
N VAL A 436 19.68 0.71 2.18
CA VAL A 436 20.84 0.43 3.05
C VAL A 436 21.39 1.71 3.68
N PHE A 437 21.23 2.87 3.03
CA PHE A 437 21.75 4.13 3.57
C PHE A 437 20.99 4.59 4.83
N LYS A 438 21.75 4.98 5.86
CA LYS A 438 21.22 5.55 7.11
C LYS A 438 20.26 6.73 6.84
N ASP A 439 20.64 7.64 5.93
CA ASP A 439 19.85 8.80 5.53
C ASP A 439 19.16 8.61 4.17
N THR A 440 18.41 7.52 4.04
CA THR A 440 17.61 7.16 2.84
C THR A 440 16.89 8.34 2.19
N ARG A 441 16.29 9.23 2.99
CA ARG A 441 15.54 10.40 2.50
C ARG A 441 16.41 11.36 1.70
N SER A 442 17.60 11.68 2.22
CA SER A 442 18.52 12.63 1.58
C SER A 442 19.05 12.06 0.26
N VAL A 443 19.45 10.78 0.25
CA VAL A 443 19.95 10.10 -0.94
C VAL A 443 18.86 9.94 -2.01
N SER A 444 17.64 9.58 -1.61
CA SER A 444 16.50 9.46 -2.53
C SER A 444 16.12 10.81 -3.15
N PHE A 445 16.21 11.89 -2.38
CA PHE A 445 15.98 13.24 -2.87
C PHE A 445 17.09 13.70 -3.83
N ALA A 446 18.35 13.45 -3.52
CA ALA A 446 19.47 13.79 -4.40
C ALA A 446 19.39 13.04 -5.75
N SER A 447 18.94 11.79 -5.75
CA SER A 447 18.80 10.95 -6.96
C SER A 447 17.47 11.11 -7.70
N SER A 448 16.48 11.76 -7.09
CA SER A 448 15.13 11.93 -7.65
C SER A 448 15.04 12.44 -9.11
N PRO A 449 15.86 13.41 -9.59
CA PRO A 449 15.76 13.84 -10.99
C PRO A 449 16.19 12.74 -11.97
N LEU A 450 17.24 11.98 -11.64
CA LEU A 450 17.72 10.88 -12.49
C LEU A 450 16.74 9.71 -12.53
N ILE A 451 16.12 9.41 -11.39
CA ILE A 451 15.09 8.36 -11.28
C ILE A 451 13.88 8.72 -12.14
N LEU A 452 13.41 9.98 -12.06
CA LEU A 452 12.26 10.41 -12.82
C LEU A 452 12.53 10.43 -14.33
N THR A 453 13.68 10.97 -14.77
CA THR A 453 14.01 10.99 -16.20
C THR A 453 14.12 9.58 -16.77
N TYR A 454 14.70 8.65 -16.02
CA TYR A 454 14.73 7.24 -16.39
C TYR A 454 13.31 6.63 -16.44
N ALA A 455 12.45 6.90 -15.45
CA ALA A 455 11.06 6.42 -15.44
C ALA A 455 10.23 6.95 -16.63
N GLU A 456 10.37 8.24 -16.96
CA GLU A 456 9.70 8.87 -18.09
C GLU A 456 10.17 8.28 -19.42
N PHE A 457 11.48 8.08 -19.57
CA PHE A 457 12.05 7.41 -20.74
C PHE A 457 11.45 6.00 -20.91
N LEU A 458 11.43 5.19 -19.85
CA LEU A 458 10.85 3.84 -19.90
C LEU A 458 9.35 3.85 -20.22
N LEU A 459 8.61 4.82 -19.68
CA LEU A 459 7.18 4.94 -19.93
C LEU A 459 6.90 5.36 -21.39
N MET A 460 7.69 6.28 -21.94
CA MET A 460 7.64 6.64 -23.37
C MET A 460 7.99 5.45 -24.27
N ALA A 461 9.03 4.71 -23.92
CA ALA A 461 9.46 3.55 -24.71
C ALA A 461 8.41 2.42 -24.65
N GLN A 462 7.80 2.19 -23.49
CA GLN A 462 6.65 1.28 -23.36
C GLN A 462 5.46 1.77 -24.20
N TYR A 463 5.20 3.08 -24.24
CA TYR A 463 4.10 3.63 -25.04
C TYR A 463 4.23 3.27 -26.51
N VAL A 464 5.44 3.41 -27.06
CA VAL A 464 5.74 3.00 -28.45
C VAL A 464 5.56 1.50 -28.64
N CYS A 465 6.04 0.68 -27.70
CA CYS A 465 5.88 -0.79 -27.74
C CYS A 465 4.44 -1.27 -27.46
N SER A 466 3.55 -0.38 -27.04
CA SER A 466 2.15 -0.69 -26.78
C SER A 466 1.26 -0.37 -27.98
N MET A 467 1.80 0.30 -29.01
CA MET A 467 1.10 0.54 -30.28
C MET A 467 0.93 -0.76 -31.08
N ASP A 468 -0.08 -0.79 -31.95
CA ASP A 468 -0.48 -1.96 -32.76
C ASP A 468 0.46 -2.20 -33.97
N ILE A 469 1.74 -2.45 -33.66
CA ILE A 469 2.88 -2.64 -34.60
C ILE A 469 3.43 -4.08 -34.51
N ALA A 470 2.72 -4.98 -33.82
CA ALA A 470 3.26 -6.28 -33.41
C ALA A 470 3.71 -7.20 -34.56
N ASN A 471 3.16 -7.00 -35.75
CA ASN A 471 3.45 -7.83 -36.93
C ASN A 471 4.67 -7.33 -37.73
N GLU A 472 5.15 -6.11 -37.49
CA GLU A 472 6.20 -5.47 -38.30
C GLU A 472 7.58 -5.50 -37.61
N LEU A 473 7.62 -5.69 -36.29
CA LEU A 473 8.86 -5.77 -35.51
C LEU A 473 9.29 -7.22 -35.33
N PRO A 474 10.58 -7.57 -35.54
CA PRO A 474 11.07 -8.90 -35.25
C PRO A 474 10.93 -9.19 -33.75
N LYS A 475 10.13 -10.21 -33.41
CA LYS A 475 10.07 -10.75 -32.05
C LYS A 475 11.41 -11.43 -31.77
N SER A 476 12.24 -10.79 -30.96
CA SER A 476 13.49 -11.37 -30.49
C SER A 476 13.46 -11.46 -28.97
N ASP A 477 13.90 -12.60 -28.43
CA ASP A 477 13.99 -12.86 -26.99
C ASP A 477 14.84 -11.80 -26.27
N PHE A 478 15.79 -11.19 -27.00
CA PHE A 478 16.62 -10.10 -26.51
C PHE A 478 15.82 -8.81 -26.24
N LEU A 479 14.85 -8.46 -27.09
CA LEU A 479 14.00 -7.28 -26.89
C LEU A 479 13.10 -7.46 -25.66
N GLU A 480 12.57 -8.67 -25.49
CA GLU A 480 11.73 -9.04 -24.35
C GLU A 480 12.55 -9.02 -23.05
N MET A 481 13.77 -9.56 -23.07
CA MET A 481 14.69 -9.55 -21.92
C MET A 481 15.02 -8.12 -21.45
N ILE A 482 15.32 -7.21 -22.37
CA ILE A 482 15.61 -5.80 -22.04
C ILE A 482 14.41 -5.13 -21.35
N GLY A 483 13.19 -5.50 -21.76
CA GLY A 483 11.93 -4.98 -21.22
C GLY A 483 11.03 -4.29 -22.25
N PHE A 484 11.35 -4.39 -23.54
CA PHE A 484 10.48 -3.95 -24.62
C PHE A 484 9.45 -5.04 -24.92
N VAL A 485 8.49 -5.20 -24.00
CA VAL A 485 7.40 -6.15 -24.16
C VAL A 485 6.34 -5.54 -25.08
N LEU A 486 6.24 -6.12 -26.27
CA LEU A 486 5.22 -5.81 -27.26
C LEU A 486 3.88 -6.36 -26.77
N ALA A 487 2.89 -5.49 -26.64
CA ALA A 487 1.58 -5.91 -26.14
C ALA A 487 0.91 -6.91 -27.10
N THR A 488 0.49 -8.07 -26.60
CA THR A 488 -0.22 -9.09 -27.39
C THR A 488 -1.61 -8.59 -27.78
N ASP A 489 -2.28 -7.92 -26.84
CA ASP A 489 -3.65 -7.45 -26.97
C ASP A 489 -3.78 -5.97 -26.56
N ARG A 490 -4.73 -5.25 -27.14
CA ARG A 490 -5.01 -3.84 -26.81
C ARG A 490 -5.36 -3.64 -25.32
N ILE A 491 -5.95 -4.64 -24.67
CA ILE A 491 -6.26 -4.61 -23.24
C ILE A 491 -4.97 -4.70 -22.41
N SER A 492 -4.06 -5.61 -22.77
CA SER A 492 -2.75 -5.73 -22.11
C SER A 492 -1.93 -4.44 -22.26
N ALA A 493 -1.99 -3.81 -23.43
CA ALA A 493 -1.37 -2.52 -23.73
C ALA A 493 -1.87 -1.40 -22.79
N PHE A 494 -3.20 -1.31 -22.64
CA PHE A 494 -3.83 -0.35 -21.73
C PHE A 494 -3.44 -0.60 -20.26
N VAL A 495 -3.58 -1.85 -19.78
CA VAL A 495 -3.30 -2.21 -18.38
C VAL A 495 -1.83 -1.95 -18.04
N THR A 496 -0.90 -2.37 -18.90
CA THR A 496 0.53 -2.19 -18.67
C THR A 496 0.92 -0.71 -18.56
N LEU A 497 0.45 0.13 -19.48
CA LEU A 497 0.69 1.57 -19.44
C LEU A 497 0.01 2.26 -18.26
N LEU A 498 -1.22 1.85 -17.91
CA LEU A 498 -1.95 2.43 -16.79
C LEU A 498 -1.22 2.15 -15.46
N VAL A 499 -0.84 0.90 -15.22
CA VAL A 499 -0.13 0.51 -14.00
C VAL A 499 1.22 1.20 -13.91
N LYS A 500 2.02 1.22 -15.00
CA LYS A 500 3.29 1.96 -15.05
C LYS A 500 3.10 3.47 -14.84
N GLY A 501 2.04 4.05 -15.40
CA GLY A 501 1.67 5.45 -15.20
C GLY A 501 1.34 5.76 -13.74
N ILE A 502 0.56 4.90 -13.07
CA ILE A 502 0.25 5.04 -11.63
C ILE A 502 1.51 4.92 -10.78
N LEU A 503 2.40 3.97 -11.08
CA LEU A 503 3.67 3.80 -10.38
C LEU A 503 4.65 4.97 -10.62
N CYS A 504 4.47 5.76 -11.69
CA CYS A 504 5.25 6.97 -11.93
C CYS A 504 4.80 8.16 -11.04
N LEU A 505 3.53 8.21 -10.61
CA LEU A 505 3.01 9.35 -9.82
C LEU A 505 3.78 9.60 -8.51
N PRO A 506 4.14 8.59 -7.70
CA PRO A 506 4.98 8.79 -6.52
C PRO A 506 6.38 9.33 -6.83
N LEU A 507 6.94 9.04 -8.02
CA LEU A 507 8.25 9.55 -8.46
C LEU A 507 8.17 11.05 -8.84
N LEU A 508 7.08 11.47 -9.45
CA LEU A 508 6.79 12.90 -9.70
C LEU A 508 6.65 13.67 -8.39
N VAL A 509 5.97 13.09 -7.40
CA VAL A 509 5.85 13.66 -6.04
C VAL A 509 7.22 13.69 -5.36
N LEU A 510 8.03 12.65 -5.48
CA LEU A 510 9.40 12.58 -4.92
C LEU A 510 10.26 13.75 -5.40
N LEU A 511 10.32 13.99 -6.72
CA LEU A 511 11.07 15.12 -7.28
C LEU A 511 10.53 16.47 -6.77
N ARG A 512 9.20 16.62 -6.73
CA ARG A 512 8.57 17.85 -6.23
C ARG A 512 8.94 18.11 -4.77
N LEU A 513 8.89 17.09 -3.93
CA LEU A 513 9.25 17.20 -2.51
C LEU A 513 10.73 17.58 -2.35
N HIS A 514 11.63 17.00 -3.15
CA HIS A 514 13.05 17.34 -3.17
C HIS A 514 13.29 18.81 -3.54
N LEU A 515 12.77 19.25 -4.69
CA LEU A 515 12.99 20.62 -5.18
C LEU A 515 12.35 21.66 -4.28
N ARG A 516 11.17 21.35 -3.72
CA ARG A 516 10.51 22.18 -2.72
C ARG A 516 11.37 22.33 -1.46
N GLU A 517 11.91 21.23 -0.92
CA GLU A 517 12.77 21.29 0.25
C GLU A 517 14.07 22.05 -0.02
N LYS A 518 14.69 21.85 -1.19
CA LYS A 518 15.86 22.61 -1.64
C LYS A 518 15.56 24.10 -1.69
N PHE A 519 14.41 24.49 -2.23
CA PHE A 519 13.96 25.88 -2.29
C PHE A 519 13.74 26.49 -0.89
N TYR A 520 13.04 25.79 0.00
CA TYR A 520 12.85 26.28 1.38
C TYR A 520 14.16 26.37 2.15
N ASN A 521 15.10 25.46 1.90
CA ASN A 521 16.42 25.49 2.50
C ASN A 521 17.29 26.65 1.97
N SER A 522 17.08 27.11 0.73
CA SER A 522 17.78 28.28 0.18
C SER A 522 17.23 29.64 0.65
N LEU A 523 16.00 29.70 1.15
CA LEU A 523 15.41 30.95 1.66
C LEU A 523 16.05 31.38 2.99
N SER A 524 16.21 32.70 3.17
CA SER A 524 16.64 33.28 4.44
C SER A 524 15.58 33.05 5.54
N ASP A 525 15.97 33.04 6.81
CA ASP A 525 15.01 32.85 7.91
C ASP A 525 13.96 33.98 7.98
N ARG A 526 14.31 35.20 7.52
CA ARG A 526 13.36 36.31 7.35
C ARG A 526 12.32 35.99 6.28
N ASP A 527 12.75 35.47 5.13
CA ASP A 527 11.85 35.12 4.03
C ASP A 527 10.96 33.91 4.35
N ARG A 528 11.48 32.95 5.13
CA ARG A 528 10.69 31.83 5.67
C ARG A 528 9.56 32.33 6.57
N ARG A 529 9.84 33.28 7.48
CA ARG A 529 8.82 33.89 8.34
C ARG A 529 7.83 34.73 7.54
N LYS A 530 8.28 35.59 6.62
CA LYS A 530 7.38 36.37 5.75
C LYS A 530 6.37 35.46 5.04
N ARG A 531 6.81 34.33 4.47
CA ARG A 531 5.90 33.37 3.80
C ARG A 531 4.96 32.62 4.75
N LEU A 532 5.26 32.57 6.05
CA LEU A 532 4.34 32.09 7.09
C LEU A 532 3.21 33.10 7.33
N THR A 533 3.54 34.40 7.31
CA THR A 533 2.62 35.51 7.60
C THR A 533 1.69 35.87 6.42
N TYR A 534 2.15 35.68 5.17
CA TYR A 534 1.40 36.05 3.96
C TYR A 534 0.39 34.99 3.45
N GLY A 535 0.48 33.73 3.89
CA GLY A 535 -0.70 32.85 3.86
C GLY A 535 -1.75 33.47 4.79
N THR A 536 -3.05 33.36 4.53
CA THR A 536 -4.14 34.06 5.25
C THR A 536 -4.17 33.81 6.77
N PHE A 537 -3.21 34.39 7.50
CA PHE A 537 -2.82 34.05 8.85
C PHE A 537 -2.50 35.33 9.62
N SER A 538 -3.49 36.22 9.74
CA SER A 538 -3.47 37.21 10.80
C SER A 538 -3.75 36.50 12.12
N THR A 539 -2.71 36.16 12.88
CA THR A 539 -2.84 36.08 14.33
C THR A 539 -3.27 37.46 14.80
N SER A 540 -4.50 37.58 15.27
CA SER A 540 -4.99 38.79 15.94
C SER A 540 -4.00 39.11 17.06
N SER A 541 -3.18 40.14 16.86
CA SER A 541 -2.31 40.70 17.88
C SER A 541 -3.19 41.29 18.97
N GLN A 542 -3.44 40.53 20.03
CA GLN A 542 -3.75 41.10 21.33
C GLN A 542 -2.40 41.32 22.01
N HIS A 543 -1.99 42.59 22.08
CA HIS A 543 -0.97 43.08 22.99
C HIS A 543 -1.25 42.59 24.41
N PRO A 544 -0.28 41.96 25.10
CA PRO A 544 -0.14 42.08 26.53
C PRO A 544 0.95 43.12 26.79
N THR A 545 0.56 44.16 27.52
CA THR A 545 1.47 45.09 28.17
C THR A 545 2.51 44.33 29.01
N SER A 546 3.75 44.77 28.86
CA SER A 546 4.90 44.44 29.68
C SER A 546 4.58 44.31 31.17
N SER A 547 4.79 43.14 31.73
CA SER A 547 5.22 42.98 33.12
C SER A 547 6.12 41.74 33.22
N GLN A 548 7.18 41.92 33.98
CA GLN A 548 8.33 41.05 34.12
C GLN A 548 7.99 39.73 34.85
N ASN A 549 8.89 38.76 34.71
CA ASN A 549 9.04 37.51 35.46
C ASN A 549 8.27 36.31 34.88
N ALA A 550 8.94 35.54 34.02
CA ALA A 550 8.59 34.16 33.72
C ALA A 550 9.71 33.25 34.24
N GLU A 551 9.55 32.82 35.49
CA GLU A 551 10.01 31.49 35.90
C GLU A 551 9.37 30.45 34.98
N GLN A 552 10.15 29.40 34.76
CA GLN A 552 9.89 28.36 33.79
C GLN A 552 8.81 27.40 34.32
N ASP A 553 7.54 27.75 34.08
CA ASP A 553 6.39 26.91 34.45
C ASP A 553 6.23 25.71 33.49
N PRO A 554 6.13 24.45 33.97
CA PRO A 554 6.00 23.24 33.14
C PRO A 554 4.59 22.97 32.60
N SER A 555 3.71 23.98 32.52
CA SER A 555 2.28 23.78 32.23
C SER A 555 1.88 23.95 30.75
N VAL A 556 2.83 24.31 29.87
CA VAL A 556 2.58 24.47 28.42
C VAL A 556 2.42 23.14 27.66
N ILE A 557 2.63 21.99 28.32
CA ILE A 557 2.37 20.66 27.74
C ILE A 557 0.86 20.28 27.80
N LEU A 558 0.05 21.01 28.56
CA LEU A 558 -1.34 20.62 28.83
C LEU A 558 -2.35 21.27 27.88
N ASN A 559 -2.27 20.93 26.59
CA ASN A 559 -3.42 20.86 25.68
C ASN A 559 -3.04 20.11 24.40
N GLN A 560 -2.37 18.96 24.55
CA GLN A 560 -2.23 18.01 23.45
C GLN A 560 -3.60 17.38 23.21
N SER A 561 -4.16 17.65 22.04
CA SER A 561 -5.50 17.21 21.70
C SER A 561 -5.66 15.69 21.74
N ARG A 562 -6.88 15.22 22.06
CA ARG A 562 -7.22 13.78 22.10
C ARG A 562 -6.82 13.02 20.82
N GLY A 563 -6.81 13.67 19.65
CA GLY A 563 -6.35 13.10 18.40
C GLY A 563 -4.83 12.91 18.34
N ALA A 564 -4.05 13.88 18.81
CA ALA A 564 -2.60 13.74 18.93
C ALA A 564 -2.21 12.70 19.99
N GLN A 565 -2.99 12.58 21.07
CA GLN A 565 -2.81 11.54 22.08
C GLN A 565 -3.11 10.14 21.52
N ALA A 566 -4.14 10.00 20.67
CA ALA A 566 -4.44 8.73 20.00
C ALA A 566 -3.35 8.32 18.99
N VAL A 567 -2.85 9.25 18.17
CA VAL A 567 -1.74 9.00 17.23
C VAL A 567 -0.44 8.64 17.98
N SER A 568 -0.15 9.34 19.08
CA SER A 568 0.99 9.02 19.95
C SER A 568 0.85 7.62 20.57
N CYS A 569 -0.35 7.26 21.03
CA CYS A 569 -0.63 5.93 21.56
C CYS A 569 -0.41 4.83 20.51
N VAL A 570 -0.93 5.00 19.29
CA VAL A 570 -0.74 4.05 18.18
C VAL A 570 0.74 3.93 17.81
N SER A 571 1.45 5.05 17.68
CA SER A 571 2.89 5.05 17.37
C SER A 571 3.70 4.32 18.45
N THR A 572 3.39 4.56 19.72
CA THR A 572 4.04 3.89 20.86
C THR A 572 3.71 2.40 20.90
N ALA A 573 2.45 2.02 20.63
CA ALA A 573 2.02 0.63 20.58
C ALA A 573 2.68 -0.14 19.44
N LEU A 574 2.73 0.45 18.24
CA LEU A 574 3.44 -0.13 17.10
C LEU A 574 4.92 -0.29 17.41
N SER A 575 5.59 0.76 17.88
CA SER A 575 7.01 0.70 18.26
C SER A 575 7.30 -0.38 19.31
N LYS A 576 6.38 -0.60 20.25
CA LYS A 576 6.51 -1.62 21.30
C LYS A 576 6.44 -3.05 20.78
N TYR A 577 5.50 -3.33 19.87
CA TYR A 577 5.17 -4.69 19.45
C TYR A 577 5.69 -5.09 18.06
N TRP A 578 6.16 -4.15 17.25
CA TRP A 578 6.60 -4.43 15.86
C TRP A 578 7.75 -5.43 15.77
N ILE A 579 8.67 -5.46 16.75
CA ILE A 579 9.76 -6.45 16.80
C ILE A 579 9.24 -7.89 16.84
N PHE A 580 8.10 -8.15 17.51
CA PHE A 580 7.49 -9.48 17.55
C PHE A 580 6.81 -9.81 16.21
N VAL A 581 6.19 -8.82 15.56
CA VAL A 581 5.62 -8.98 14.21
C VAL A 581 6.73 -9.36 13.23
N VAL A 582 7.87 -8.68 13.26
CA VAL A 582 9.00 -8.97 12.36
C VAL A 582 9.58 -10.34 12.65
N SER A 583 9.72 -10.71 13.93
CA SER A 583 10.20 -12.05 14.32
C SER A 583 9.25 -13.17 13.87
N LEU A 584 7.94 -12.95 13.96
CA LEU A 584 6.93 -13.89 13.47
C LEU A 584 6.98 -14.04 11.95
N VAL A 585 7.05 -12.94 11.21
CA VAL A 585 7.16 -12.99 9.74
C VAL A 585 8.47 -13.67 9.33
N LEU A 586 9.57 -13.40 10.01
CA LEU A 586 10.85 -14.08 9.78
C LEU A 586 10.74 -15.60 9.97
N LEU A 587 10.07 -16.04 11.05
CA LEU A 587 9.81 -17.46 11.29
C LEU A 587 8.94 -18.05 10.18
N LEU A 588 7.83 -17.41 9.81
CA LEU A 588 6.93 -17.92 8.76
C LEU A 588 7.63 -18.07 7.41
N VAL A 589 8.47 -17.10 7.02
CA VAL A 589 9.25 -17.18 5.78
C VAL A 589 10.31 -18.28 5.85
N SER A 590 10.87 -18.55 7.04
CA SER A 590 11.84 -19.65 7.22
C SER A 590 11.23 -21.05 7.13
N LEU A 591 9.91 -21.19 7.36
CA LEU A 591 9.18 -22.47 7.34
C LEU A 591 8.51 -22.78 5.99
N GLN A 592 8.82 -22.02 4.94
CA GLN A 592 8.29 -22.28 3.61
C GLN A 592 8.76 -23.66 3.11
N SER A 593 7.82 -24.47 2.63
CA SER A 593 8.07 -25.81 2.09
C SER A 593 8.02 -25.79 0.56
N PRO A 594 8.94 -26.46 -0.17
CA PRO A 594 10.14 -27.17 0.32
C PRO A 594 11.21 -26.20 0.90
N PRO A 595 12.15 -26.69 1.73
CA PRO A 595 13.21 -25.85 2.29
C PRO A 595 14.20 -25.49 1.19
N LEU A 596 14.64 -24.24 1.16
CA LEU A 596 15.64 -23.73 0.23
C LEU A 596 16.80 -23.15 1.03
N PHE A 597 17.99 -23.02 0.44
CA PHE A 597 19.14 -22.54 1.21
C PHE A 597 18.90 -21.12 1.75
N TYR A 598 18.18 -20.29 0.99
CA TYR A 598 17.89 -18.95 1.46
C TYR A 598 16.92 -18.93 2.66
N THR A 599 15.98 -19.88 2.76
CA THR A 599 15.06 -20.00 3.90
C THR A 599 15.76 -20.50 5.14
N LEU A 600 16.76 -21.37 4.97
CA LEU A 600 17.67 -21.78 6.04
C LEU A 600 18.43 -20.58 6.62
N GLY A 601 18.93 -19.67 5.77
CA GLY A 601 19.57 -18.44 6.24
C GLY A 601 18.63 -17.55 7.06
N TYR A 602 17.34 -17.43 6.68
CA TYR A 602 16.34 -16.73 7.49
C TYR A 602 16.13 -17.40 8.87
N PHE A 603 16.12 -18.74 8.93
CA PHE A 603 16.04 -19.47 10.20
C PHE A 603 17.28 -19.20 11.09
N VAL A 604 18.48 -19.14 10.50
CA VAL A 604 19.71 -18.77 11.22
C VAL A 604 19.55 -17.39 11.86
N PHE A 605 19.05 -16.39 11.13
CA PHE A 605 18.81 -15.06 11.69
C PHE A 605 17.79 -15.10 12.85
N PHE A 606 16.70 -15.86 12.71
CA PHE A 606 15.72 -16.05 13.77
C PHE A 606 16.35 -16.65 15.04
N ALA A 607 17.14 -17.71 14.89
CA ALA A 607 17.87 -18.35 15.97
C ALA A 607 18.88 -17.39 16.63
N VAL A 608 19.63 -16.61 15.84
CA VAL A 608 20.57 -15.60 16.36
C VAL A 608 19.83 -14.54 17.18
N LEU A 609 18.65 -14.09 16.75
CA LEU A 609 17.84 -13.13 17.51
C LEU A 609 17.44 -13.69 18.89
N LEU A 610 16.96 -14.93 18.93
CA LEU A 610 16.56 -15.58 20.19
C LEU A 610 17.75 -15.86 21.11
N THR A 611 18.88 -16.28 20.57
CA THR A 611 20.10 -16.53 21.36
C THR A 611 20.69 -15.23 21.91
N LEU A 612 20.73 -14.14 21.13
CA LEU A 612 21.14 -12.81 21.63
C LEU A 612 20.24 -12.33 22.77
N LEU A 613 18.92 -12.54 22.65
CA LEU A 613 17.96 -12.25 23.71
C LEU A 613 18.25 -13.07 24.98
N GLN A 614 18.54 -14.36 24.85
CA GLN A 614 18.89 -15.23 25.99
C GLN A 614 20.16 -14.80 26.71
N VAL A 615 21.21 -14.49 25.96
CA VAL A 615 22.53 -14.16 26.52
C VAL A 615 22.47 -12.85 27.29
N SER A 616 21.95 -11.77 26.68
CA SER A 616 21.97 -10.45 27.29
C SER A 616 21.11 -9.43 26.51
N LEU A 617 20.13 -8.82 27.19
CA LEU A 617 19.35 -7.70 26.62
C LEU A 617 20.23 -6.50 26.24
N GLY A 618 21.30 -6.25 27.00
CA GLY A 618 22.24 -5.17 26.72
C GLY A 618 23.06 -5.42 25.45
N CYS A 619 23.45 -6.68 25.23
CA CYS A 619 24.12 -7.12 23.99
C CYS A 619 23.17 -6.99 22.81
N LEU A 620 21.96 -7.56 22.92
CA LEU A 620 20.91 -7.47 21.90
C LEU A 620 20.72 -6.00 21.45
N ARG A 621 20.48 -5.08 22.38
CA ARG A 621 20.25 -3.66 22.04
C ARG A 621 21.42 -3.02 21.28
N ARG A 622 22.66 -3.35 21.63
CA ARG A 622 23.85 -2.79 20.95
C ARG A 622 24.05 -3.35 19.54
N THR A 623 23.74 -4.62 19.33
CA THR A 623 23.92 -5.30 18.03
C THR A 623 22.69 -5.22 17.13
N LEU A 624 21.53 -4.80 17.67
CA LEU A 624 20.24 -4.87 16.96
C LEU A 624 20.21 -4.06 15.66
N PHE A 625 20.88 -2.89 15.62
CA PHE A 625 20.98 -2.10 14.39
C PHE A 625 21.71 -2.89 13.29
N LEU A 626 22.88 -3.45 13.62
CA LEU A 626 23.66 -4.28 12.70
C LEU A 626 22.86 -5.50 12.24
N TYR A 627 22.15 -6.16 13.17
CA TYR A 627 21.30 -7.30 12.86
C TYR A 627 20.23 -6.97 11.79
N TRP A 628 19.49 -5.87 11.98
CA TRP A 628 18.47 -5.45 11.00
C TRP A 628 19.07 -5.02 9.67
N THR A 629 20.25 -4.38 9.66
CA THR A 629 20.93 -4.05 8.40
C THR A 629 21.37 -5.31 7.65
N LEU A 630 21.96 -6.29 8.35
CA LEU A 630 22.41 -7.55 7.74
C LEU A 630 21.25 -8.35 7.15
N ILE A 631 20.11 -8.43 7.86
CA ILE A 631 18.96 -9.21 7.38
C ILE A 631 18.26 -8.54 6.19
N VAL A 632 18.19 -7.20 6.16
CA VAL A 632 17.66 -6.45 5.01
C VAL A 632 18.59 -6.62 3.81
N LEU A 633 19.92 -6.54 4.00
CA LEU A 633 20.91 -6.76 2.95
C LEU A 633 20.82 -8.19 2.39
N TYR A 634 20.79 -9.19 3.27
CA TYR A 634 20.62 -10.59 2.90
C TYR A 634 19.34 -10.79 2.07
N SER A 635 18.22 -10.25 2.53
CA SER A 635 16.96 -10.35 1.79
C SER A 635 16.99 -9.63 0.44
N SER A 636 17.75 -8.54 0.32
CA SER A 636 17.93 -7.82 -0.94
C SER A 636 18.71 -8.66 -1.95
N VAL A 637 19.77 -9.34 -1.50
CA VAL A 637 20.57 -10.25 -2.33
C VAL A 637 19.74 -11.45 -2.78
N VAL A 638 18.96 -12.06 -1.88
CA VAL A 638 18.06 -13.18 -2.23
C VAL A 638 17.04 -12.76 -3.28
N LEU A 639 16.36 -11.61 -3.10
CA LEU A 639 15.40 -11.09 -4.07
C LEU A 639 16.06 -10.81 -5.43
N LEU A 640 17.27 -10.23 -5.43
CA LEU A 640 18.01 -9.96 -6.66
C LEU A 640 18.45 -11.23 -7.38
N ALA A 641 18.95 -12.22 -6.65
CA ALA A 641 19.38 -13.50 -7.20
C ALA A 641 18.21 -14.28 -7.83
N VAL A 642 17.09 -14.39 -7.11
CA VAL A 642 15.87 -15.05 -7.62
C VAL A 642 15.33 -14.31 -8.86
N TYR A 643 15.37 -12.98 -8.86
CA TYR A 643 14.92 -12.15 -9.98
C TYR A 643 15.80 -12.33 -11.23
N CYS A 644 17.13 -12.29 -11.08
CA CYS A 644 18.09 -12.48 -12.17
C CYS A 644 17.97 -13.89 -12.78
N PHE A 645 17.65 -14.90 -11.95
CA PHE A 645 17.52 -16.26 -12.43
C PHE A 645 16.29 -16.50 -13.33
N GLN A 646 15.32 -15.58 -13.36
CA GLN A 646 14.17 -15.67 -14.26
C GLN A 646 14.47 -15.18 -15.70
N PHE A 647 15.67 -14.65 -15.99
CA PHE A 647 16.01 -14.22 -17.34
C PHE A 647 16.25 -15.42 -18.28
N PRO A 648 15.79 -15.34 -19.55
CA PRO A 648 15.99 -16.43 -20.51
C PRO A 648 17.49 -16.66 -20.75
N GLY A 649 17.93 -17.92 -20.73
CA GLY A 649 19.33 -18.30 -20.93
C GLY A 649 20.25 -18.11 -19.72
N PHE A 650 19.86 -17.34 -18.70
CA PHE A 650 20.65 -17.16 -17.47
C PHE A 650 20.90 -18.47 -16.71
N PRO A 651 19.94 -19.41 -16.58
CA PRO A 651 20.20 -20.69 -15.92
C PRO A 651 21.30 -21.52 -16.59
N LYS A 652 21.40 -21.49 -17.93
CA LYS A 652 22.45 -22.18 -18.67
C LYS A 652 23.81 -21.54 -18.42
N HIS A 653 23.87 -20.21 -18.48
CA HIS A 653 25.10 -19.48 -18.19
C HIS A 653 25.57 -19.69 -16.74
N TRP A 654 24.64 -19.75 -15.80
CA TRP A 654 24.94 -20.07 -14.40
C TRP A 654 25.54 -21.47 -14.24
N GLN A 655 25.01 -22.47 -14.94
CA GLN A 655 25.56 -23.84 -14.95
C GLN A 655 26.96 -23.89 -15.56
N GLU A 656 27.20 -23.16 -16.65
CA GLU A 656 28.51 -23.08 -17.29
C GLU A 656 29.58 -22.41 -16.39
N ILE A 657 29.21 -21.35 -15.65
CA ILE A 657 30.13 -20.66 -14.75
C ILE A 657 30.40 -21.47 -13.48
N THR A 658 29.35 -22.00 -12.85
CA THR A 658 29.47 -22.62 -11.51
C THR A 658 29.80 -24.11 -11.56
N GLY A 659 29.49 -24.79 -12.67
CA GLY A 659 29.55 -26.24 -12.76
C GLY A 659 28.56 -26.98 -11.84
N LEU A 660 27.59 -26.26 -11.24
CA LEU A 660 26.59 -26.86 -10.36
C LEU A 660 25.49 -27.54 -11.18
N ASP A 661 25.07 -28.72 -10.71
CA ASP A 661 23.96 -29.43 -11.31
C ASP A 661 22.62 -28.69 -11.12
N LYS A 662 21.62 -29.04 -11.94
CA LYS A 662 20.25 -28.50 -11.86
C LYS A 662 19.63 -28.74 -10.48
N GLU A 663 19.88 -29.89 -9.85
CA GLU A 663 19.34 -30.21 -8.53
C GLU A 663 19.91 -29.29 -7.45
N TRP A 664 21.23 -29.06 -7.46
CA TRP A 664 21.88 -28.11 -6.55
C TRP A 664 21.36 -26.68 -6.72
N THR A 665 21.16 -26.27 -7.97
CA THR A 665 20.63 -24.93 -8.28
C THR A 665 19.20 -24.78 -7.77
N ARG A 666 18.39 -25.84 -7.87
CA ARG A 666 17.03 -25.90 -7.30
C ARG A 666 17.05 -25.82 -5.77
N ASP A 667 17.94 -26.54 -5.09
CA ASP A 667 18.05 -26.52 -3.62
C ASP A 667 18.49 -25.15 -3.08
N ILE A 668 19.33 -24.43 -3.83
CA ILE A 668 19.69 -23.03 -3.52
C ILE A 668 18.44 -22.13 -3.52
N GLY A 669 17.40 -22.52 -4.28
CA GLY A 669 16.19 -21.74 -4.51
C GLY A 669 16.22 -20.92 -5.78
N LEU A 670 17.19 -21.19 -6.67
CA LEU A 670 17.27 -20.60 -7.99
C LEU A 670 16.50 -21.49 -8.97
N ILE A 671 15.20 -21.22 -9.10
CA ILE A 671 14.26 -21.99 -9.93
C ILE A 671 13.74 -21.09 -11.05
N ASN A 672 13.76 -21.56 -12.29
CA ASN A 672 13.15 -20.85 -13.41
C ASN A 672 11.70 -21.31 -13.60
N TYR A 673 10.76 -20.53 -13.07
CA TYR A 673 9.33 -20.90 -13.07
C TYR A 673 8.67 -20.80 -14.45
N LYS A 674 9.30 -20.09 -15.42
CA LYS A 674 8.81 -20.05 -16.80
C LYS A 674 9.03 -21.37 -17.54
N GLU A 675 10.13 -22.06 -17.27
CA GLU A 675 10.46 -23.35 -17.88
C GLU A 675 9.63 -24.50 -17.28
N GLU A 676 9.19 -24.37 -16.03
CA GLU A 676 8.35 -25.37 -15.33
C GLU A 676 6.84 -25.24 -15.64
N GLY A 677 6.41 -24.24 -16.42
CA GLY A 677 5.01 -24.07 -16.85
C GLY A 677 4.10 -23.33 -15.86
N ASP A 678 4.61 -22.89 -14.71
CA ASP A 678 3.84 -22.37 -13.58
C ASP A 678 4.16 -20.89 -13.26
N SER A 679 3.94 -20.00 -14.24
CA SER A 679 4.24 -18.57 -14.10
C SER A 679 3.48 -17.86 -12.95
N SER A 680 2.33 -18.37 -12.52
CA SER A 680 1.54 -17.85 -11.39
C SER A 680 2.16 -18.16 -10.02
N ILE A 681 2.98 -19.22 -9.92
CA ILE A 681 3.60 -19.66 -8.66
C ILE A 681 4.78 -18.75 -8.28
N LEU A 682 5.45 -18.11 -9.26
CA LEU A 682 6.55 -17.17 -9.04
C LEU A 682 6.13 -16.05 -8.07
N PHE A 683 4.99 -15.40 -8.33
CA PHE A 683 4.51 -14.30 -7.49
C PHE A 683 4.15 -14.79 -6.08
N ILE A 684 3.52 -15.96 -5.97
CA ILE A 684 3.14 -16.56 -4.68
C ILE A 684 4.38 -16.94 -3.85
N ARG A 685 5.46 -17.41 -4.47
CA ARG A 685 6.69 -17.74 -3.76
C ARG A 685 7.53 -16.52 -3.41
N LEU A 686 7.50 -15.47 -4.24
CA LEU A 686 8.25 -14.25 -3.99
C LEU A 686 7.58 -13.32 -2.97
N ILE A 687 6.25 -13.43 -2.77
CA ILE A 687 5.51 -12.58 -1.83
C ILE A 687 6.04 -12.70 -0.39
N ALA A 688 6.46 -13.90 0.02
CA ALA A 688 6.98 -14.16 1.36
C ALA A 688 8.30 -13.38 1.60
N PRO A 689 9.37 -13.57 0.79
CA PRO A 689 10.58 -12.75 0.90
C PRO A 689 10.36 -11.24 0.72
N ILE A 690 9.48 -10.81 -0.21
CA ILE A 690 9.17 -9.38 -0.39
C ILE A 690 8.50 -8.79 0.86
N SER A 691 7.51 -9.50 1.42
CA SER A 691 6.79 -9.06 2.61
C SER A 691 7.71 -8.98 3.82
N PHE A 692 8.61 -9.96 3.98
CA PHE A 692 9.62 -9.94 5.02
C PHE A 692 10.59 -8.77 4.85
N PHE A 693 11.13 -8.55 3.64
CA PHE A 693 11.97 -7.39 3.35
C PHE A 693 11.29 -6.08 3.77
N PHE A 694 10.00 -5.91 3.43
CA PHE A 694 9.24 -4.71 3.77
C PHE A 694 9.06 -4.54 5.29
N VAL A 695 8.64 -5.60 5.99
CA VAL A 695 8.41 -5.55 7.45
C VAL A 695 9.72 -5.31 8.22
N ALA A 696 10.82 -5.96 7.81
CA ALA A 696 12.16 -5.76 8.38
C ALA A 696 12.71 -4.35 8.09
N MET A 697 12.47 -3.82 6.89
CA MET A 697 12.83 -2.44 6.55
C MET A 697 12.06 -1.42 7.41
N LEU A 698 10.75 -1.62 7.60
CA LEU A 698 9.95 -0.74 8.48
C LEU A 698 10.47 -0.76 9.93
N GLN A 699 10.86 -1.94 10.42
CA GLN A 699 11.48 -2.09 11.74
C GLN A 699 12.78 -1.30 11.84
N LEU A 700 13.68 -1.45 10.85
CA LEU A 700 14.96 -0.74 10.82
C LEU A 700 14.77 0.78 10.78
N LYS A 701 13.81 1.28 9.98
CA LYS A 701 13.71 2.72 9.68
C LYS A 701 12.85 3.52 10.66
N PHE A 702 11.76 2.95 11.15
CA PHE A 702 10.78 3.68 11.98
C PHE A 702 10.80 3.25 13.43
N PHE A 703 10.92 1.95 13.68
CA PHE A 703 10.62 1.39 15.01
C PHE A 703 11.88 1.06 15.81
N HIS A 704 13.06 0.99 15.19
CA HIS A 704 14.33 0.71 15.88
C HIS A 704 14.67 1.73 16.97
N ASP A 705 14.77 3.02 16.62
CA ASP A 705 15.17 4.05 17.59
C ASP A 705 14.13 4.22 18.72
N PRO A 706 12.81 4.32 18.45
CA PRO A 706 11.81 4.39 19.51
C PRO A 706 11.85 3.18 20.45
N TRP A 707 12.00 1.97 19.92
CA TRP A 707 12.11 0.76 20.72
C TRP A 707 13.37 0.74 21.59
N CYS A 708 14.52 1.13 21.03
CA CYS A 708 15.79 1.22 21.76
C CYS A 708 15.74 2.21 22.93
N CYS A 709 15.03 3.33 22.76
CA CYS A 709 14.79 4.31 23.81
C CYS A 709 13.85 3.77 24.91
N MET A 710 12.79 3.04 24.54
CA MET A 710 11.83 2.48 25.49
C MET A 710 12.42 1.39 26.40
N VAL A 711 13.40 0.63 25.89
CA VAL A 711 14.04 -0.49 26.60
C VAL A 711 15.33 -0.05 27.31
N ALA A 712 15.77 1.20 27.11
CA ALA A 712 16.96 1.73 27.76
C ALA A 712 16.74 1.87 29.28
N PRO A 713 17.72 1.52 30.12
CA PRO A 713 17.64 1.80 31.54
C PRO A 713 17.57 3.33 31.77
N PRO A 714 16.78 3.80 32.76
CA PRO A 714 16.67 5.23 33.04
C PRO A 714 18.03 5.83 33.42
N GLY A 715 18.31 7.04 32.92
CA GLY A 715 19.51 7.79 33.28
C GLY A 715 19.54 8.13 34.77
N ARG A 716 20.73 8.22 35.36
CA ARG A 716 20.96 8.46 36.80
C ARG A 716 20.27 9.71 37.35
N SER A 717 19.92 10.67 36.49
CA SER A 717 19.21 11.93 36.80
C SER A 717 17.68 11.80 36.87
N ALA A 718 17.08 10.71 36.39
CA ALA A 718 15.62 10.49 36.45
C ALA A 718 15.15 9.88 37.78
N ILE A 719 16.08 9.51 38.66
CA ILE A 719 15.79 8.81 39.93
C ILE A 719 15.39 9.79 41.05
N VAL A 720 15.50 11.11 40.85
CA VAL A 720 15.33 12.13 41.90
C VAL A 720 14.03 12.95 41.78
N GLY A 721 13.17 12.69 40.79
CA GLY A 721 11.97 13.51 40.56
C GLY A 721 10.68 12.71 40.48
N ASP A 722 10.14 12.30 41.62
CA ASP A 722 8.74 12.51 42.01
C ASP A 722 8.51 11.82 43.36
N GLY A 723 8.12 12.60 44.37
CA GLY A 723 7.55 12.05 45.60
C GLY A 723 6.23 11.34 45.30
N PRO A 724 5.68 10.58 46.26
CA PRO A 724 4.40 9.90 46.07
C PRO A 724 3.32 10.94 45.79
N VAL A 725 2.90 11.05 44.54
CA VAL A 725 1.67 11.75 44.17
C VAL A 725 0.54 10.96 44.81
N ASP A 726 -0.12 11.55 45.81
CA ASP A 726 -1.30 10.97 46.44
C ASP A 726 -2.28 10.52 45.36
N ALA A 727 -2.63 9.23 45.39
CA ALA A 727 -3.50 8.60 44.41
C ALA A 727 -4.90 9.22 44.50
N GLN A 728 -5.15 10.23 43.70
CA GLN A 728 -6.46 10.85 43.58
C GLN A 728 -7.47 9.81 43.07
N GLU A 729 -8.52 9.56 43.84
CA GLU A 729 -9.51 8.53 43.52
C GLU A 729 -10.06 8.71 42.09
N PRO A 730 -10.00 7.69 41.22
CA PRO A 730 -10.46 7.80 39.85
C PRO A 730 -11.98 8.05 39.81
N THR A 731 -12.36 9.27 39.44
CA THR A 731 -13.76 9.77 39.44
C THR A 731 -14.63 9.14 38.33
N SER A 732 -14.04 8.43 37.37
CA SER A 732 -14.72 7.82 36.22
C SER A 732 -14.73 6.29 36.28
N ARG A 733 -15.84 5.65 35.88
CA ARG A 733 -15.94 4.17 35.72
C ARG A 733 -14.83 3.61 34.83
N TYR A 734 -14.45 4.35 33.78
CA TYR A 734 -13.35 3.98 32.89
C TYR A 734 -11.99 4.01 33.62
N ALA A 735 -11.76 5.00 34.47
CA ALA A 735 -10.52 5.11 35.24
C ALA A 735 -10.42 4.02 36.32
N LYS A 736 -11.53 3.66 36.96
CA LYS A 736 -11.60 2.48 37.87
C LYS A 736 -11.32 1.17 37.14
N ALA A 737 -11.94 0.96 35.96
CA ALA A 737 -11.68 -0.23 35.14
C ALA A 737 -10.21 -0.29 34.69
N ARG A 738 -9.65 0.83 34.23
CA ARG A 738 -8.24 0.92 33.83
C ARG A 738 -7.29 0.61 34.99
N ALA A 739 -7.50 1.18 36.17
CA ALA A 739 -6.69 0.90 37.36
C ALA A 739 -6.79 -0.58 37.74
N PHE A 740 -7.98 -1.18 37.69
CA PHE A 740 -8.17 -2.61 37.92
C PHE A 740 -7.40 -3.47 36.91
N PHE A 741 -7.44 -3.13 35.61
CA PHE A 741 -6.66 -3.83 34.59
C PHE A 741 -5.14 -3.66 34.79
N GLU A 742 -4.67 -2.48 35.16
CA GLU A 742 -3.25 -2.24 35.44
C GLU A 742 -2.77 -3.08 36.65
N ILE A 743 -3.56 -3.15 37.72
CA ILE A 743 -3.27 -4.02 38.87
C ILE A 743 -3.29 -5.50 38.47
N ALA A 744 -4.33 -5.95 37.77
CA ALA A 744 -4.47 -7.34 37.33
C ALA A 744 -3.32 -7.77 36.41
N THR A 745 -2.87 -6.90 35.51
CA THR A 745 -1.73 -7.18 34.63
C THR A 745 -0.42 -7.28 35.40
N GLU A 746 -0.14 -6.41 36.38
CA GLU A 746 1.07 -6.54 37.21
C GLU A 746 1.07 -7.83 38.05
N VAL A 747 -0.08 -8.21 38.61
CA VAL A 747 -0.23 -9.50 39.32
C VAL A 747 0.04 -10.67 38.37
N LEU A 748 -0.52 -10.66 37.15
CA LEU A 748 -0.27 -11.70 36.16
C LEU A 748 1.21 -11.81 35.78
N TRP A 749 1.88 -10.67 35.57
CA TRP A 749 3.31 -10.65 35.29
C TRP A 749 4.16 -11.14 36.47
N ARG A 750 3.71 -10.93 37.72
CA ARG A 750 4.39 -11.45 38.91
C ARG A 750 4.22 -12.97 39.04
N ILE A 751 3.01 -13.48 38.81
CA ILE A 751 2.74 -14.93 38.74
C ILE A 751 3.61 -15.57 37.64
N ALA A 752 3.69 -14.93 36.47
CA ALA A 752 4.56 -15.38 35.38
C ALA A 752 6.04 -15.41 35.81
N GLU A 753 6.56 -14.37 36.48
CA GLU A 753 7.96 -14.34 36.95
C GLU A 753 8.30 -15.52 37.87
N VAL A 754 7.39 -15.90 38.77
CA VAL A 754 7.60 -16.98 39.75
C VAL A 754 7.48 -18.35 39.10
N HIS A 755 6.52 -18.54 38.19
CA HIS A 755 6.18 -19.87 37.66
C HIS A 755 6.76 -20.18 36.26
N VAL A 756 7.29 -19.19 35.52
CA VAL A 756 7.74 -19.39 34.14
C VAL A 756 8.77 -20.49 33.99
N THR A 757 9.75 -20.59 34.90
CA THR A 757 10.77 -21.64 34.82
C THR A 757 10.14 -23.04 34.90
N LYS A 758 9.10 -23.24 35.72
CA LYS A 758 8.40 -24.53 35.82
C LYS A 758 7.65 -24.85 34.53
N VAL A 759 6.97 -23.86 33.95
CA VAL A 759 6.25 -23.99 32.68
C VAL A 759 7.21 -24.32 31.53
N VAL A 760 8.36 -23.65 31.46
CA VAL A 760 9.40 -23.90 30.45
C VAL A 760 9.90 -25.34 30.55
N LEU A 761 10.27 -25.80 31.75
CA LEU A 761 10.75 -27.17 31.96
C LEU A 761 9.69 -28.21 31.58
N LEU A 762 8.41 -27.97 31.92
CA LEU A 762 7.31 -28.85 31.53
C LEU A 762 7.15 -28.94 30.00
N VAL A 763 7.16 -27.80 29.30
CA VAL A 763 7.02 -27.76 27.84
C VAL A 763 8.19 -28.48 27.17
N LEU A 764 9.42 -28.27 27.63
CA LEU A 764 10.61 -28.96 27.10
C LEU A 764 10.51 -30.47 27.22
N ILE A 765 9.99 -30.97 28.36
CA ILE A 765 9.78 -32.41 28.56
C ILE A 765 8.67 -32.95 27.65
N ILE A 766 7.54 -32.24 27.53
CA ILE A 766 6.44 -32.64 26.63
C ILE A 766 6.95 -32.74 25.19
N VAL A 767 7.75 -31.78 24.73
CA VAL A 767 8.34 -31.81 23.40
C VAL A 767 9.28 -33.00 23.23
N ALA A 768 10.17 -33.26 24.19
CA ALA A 768 11.10 -34.39 24.12
C ALA A 768 10.40 -35.76 24.11
N ILE A 769 9.24 -35.88 24.77
CA ILE A 769 8.43 -37.11 24.81
C ILE A 769 7.61 -37.29 23.54
N ASN A 770 7.08 -36.21 22.97
CA ASN A 770 6.29 -36.29 21.74
C ASN A 770 7.13 -36.65 20.51
N ASP A 771 8.41 -36.30 20.52
CA ASP A 771 9.36 -36.57 19.44
C ASP A 771 10.59 -37.27 20.02
N VAL A 772 10.56 -38.60 20.05
CA VAL A 772 11.60 -39.41 20.67
C VAL A 772 12.76 -39.62 19.71
N CYS A 773 13.93 -39.11 20.06
CA CYS A 773 15.16 -39.32 19.32
C CYS A 773 16.40 -39.14 20.21
N GLU A 774 17.54 -39.67 19.77
CA GLU A 774 18.79 -39.57 20.52
C GLU A 774 19.20 -38.11 20.79
N LEU A 775 19.05 -37.22 19.79
CA LEU A 775 19.41 -35.82 19.95
C LEU A 775 18.50 -35.08 20.94
N ASN A 776 17.30 -35.57 21.22
CA ASN A 776 16.44 -34.99 22.25
C ASN A 776 16.82 -35.42 23.67
N VAL A 777 17.69 -36.43 23.88
CA VAL A 777 18.24 -36.83 25.20
C VAL A 777 18.93 -35.66 25.89
N MET A 778 19.52 -34.73 25.13
CA MET A 778 20.14 -33.54 25.70
C MET A 778 19.15 -32.68 26.49
N ILE A 779 17.86 -32.64 26.11
CA ILE A 779 16.85 -31.86 26.83
C ILE A 779 16.71 -32.33 28.30
N PRO A 780 16.37 -33.59 28.61
CA PRO A 780 16.30 -34.05 30.00
C PRO A 780 17.64 -33.98 30.74
N VAL A 781 18.79 -34.12 30.06
CA VAL A 781 20.12 -33.91 30.68
C VAL A 781 20.30 -32.47 31.15
N PHE A 782 20.09 -31.49 30.27
CA PHE A 782 20.19 -30.07 30.62
C PHE A 782 19.20 -29.66 31.71
N ILE A 783 17.98 -30.20 31.67
CA ILE A 783 16.95 -29.99 32.72
C ILE A 783 17.42 -30.53 34.07
N SER A 784 17.94 -31.76 34.10
CA SER A 784 18.40 -32.41 35.33
C SER A 784 19.53 -31.60 35.99
N ILE A 785 20.51 -31.14 35.20
CA ILE A 785 21.59 -30.28 35.68
C ILE A 785 21.04 -28.92 36.15
N ALA A 786 20.09 -28.32 35.43
CA ALA A 786 19.52 -27.03 35.77
C ALA A 786 18.71 -27.06 37.08
N VAL A 787 18.02 -28.17 37.36
CA VAL A 787 17.27 -28.37 38.61
C VAL A 787 18.22 -28.57 39.80
N CYS A 788 19.31 -29.32 39.63
CA CYS A 788 20.32 -29.52 40.68
C CYS A 788 21.16 -28.27 40.95
N LEU A 789 21.46 -27.47 39.93
CA LEU A 789 22.36 -26.31 39.99
C LEU A 789 21.66 -25.02 39.55
N PRO A 790 20.75 -24.45 40.37
CA PRO A 790 19.98 -23.27 39.99
C PRO A 790 20.83 -22.01 39.75
N SER A 791 22.06 -21.96 40.27
CA SER A 791 22.99 -20.84 40.09
C SER A 791 23.42 -20.63 38.63
N ILE A 792 23.61 -21.73 37.88
CA ILE A 792 24.06 -21.72 36.47
C ILE A 792 22.89 -21.91 35.48
N SER A 793 21.66 -22.01 35.97
CA SER A 793 20.46 -22.27 35.16
C SER A 793 20.29 -21.29 33.97
N ARG A 794 20.64 -20.01 34.14
CA ARG A 794 20.60 -19.01 33.04
C ARG A 794 21.61 -19.29 31.92
N LEU A 795 22.78 -19.81 32.27
CA LEU A 795 23.78 -20.19 31.27
C LEU A 795 23.32 -21.46 30.54
N LEU A 796 22.80 -22.43 31.29
CA LEU A 796 22.26 -23.67 30.74
C LEU A 796 21.07 -23.42 29.80
N SER A 797 20.17 -22.47 30.11
CA SER A 797 19.06 -22.13 29.23
C SER A 797 19.53 -21.49 27.92
N ALA A 798 20.61 -20.69 27.96
CA ALA A 798 21.21 -20.11 26.75
C ALA A 798 21.91 -21.19 25.91
N LEU A 799 22.69 -22.09 26.53
CA LEU A 799 23.34 -23.21 25.85
C LEU A 799 22.31 -24.18 25.23
N LEU A 800 21.23 -24.49 25.95
CA LEU A 800 20.13 -25.30 25.44
C LEU A 800 19.44 -24.63 24.25
N CYS A 801 19.23 -23.31 24.29
CA CYS A 801 18.66 -22.57 23.16
C CYS A 801 19.56 -22.65 21.92
N ILE A 802 20.89 -22.52 22.08
CA ILE A 802 21.87 -22.70 20.99
C ILE A 802 21.80 -24.13 20.45
N TYR A 803 21.78 -25.13 21.33
CA TYR A 803 21.69 -26.53 20.94
C TYR A 803 20.42 -26.83 20.12
N LEU A 804 19.25 -26.41 20.61
CA LEU A 804 17.97 -26.60 19.92
C LEU A 804 17.94 -25.87 18.57
N SER A 805 18.58 -24.70 18.48
CA SER A 805 18.71 -23.96 17.22
C SER A 805 19.54 -24.73 16.20
N LEU A 806 20.69 -25.28 16.61
CA LEU A 806 21.55 -26.10 15.76
C LEU A 806 20.86 -27.40 15.34
N PHE A 807 20.11 -28.02 16.25
CA PHE A 807 19.36 -29.24 15.96
C PHE A 807 18.23 -28.99 14.93
N ALA A 808 17.46 -27.91 15.12
CA ALA A 808 16.44 -27.52 14.15
C ALA A 808 17.05 -27.19 12.77
N LEU A 809 18.20 -26.49 12.73
CA LEU A 809 18.95 -26.22 11.50
C LEU A 809 19.40 -27.51 10.80
N ALA A 810 19.94 -28.48 11.57
CA ALA A 810 20.35 -29.76 11.03
C ALA A 810 19.16 -30.53 10.42
N ARG A 811 18.00 -30.51 11.09
CA ARG A 811 16.76 -31.11 10.57
C ARG A 811 16.28 -30.44 9.29
N MET A 812 16.31 -29.12 9.21
CA MET A 812 15.97 -28.38 8.00
C MET A 812 16.94 -28.66 6.85
N LEU A 813 18.24 -28.76 7.14
CA LEU A 813 19.27 -29.08 6.16
C LEU A 813 19.12 -30.51 5.62
N TYR A 814 18.72 -31.47 6.47
CA TYR A 814 18.45 -32.86 6.08
C TYR A 814 17.34 -33.01 5.04
N GLN A 815 16.39 -32.07 4.98
CA GLN A 815 15.28 -32.08 4.02
C GLN A 815 15.69 -31.73 2.58
N MET A 816 16.91 -31.22 2.38
CA MET A 816 17.40 -30.83 1.06
C MET A 816 17.53 -32.03 0.12
N HIS A 817 17.47 -31.78 -1.19
CA HIS A 817 17.48 -32.86 -2.18
C HIS A 817 18.83 -33.57 -2.27
N PHE A 818 19.94 -32.82 -2.10
CA PHE A 818 21.30 -33.37 -2.16
C PHE A 818 21.57 -34.50 -1.13
N ILE A 819 20.82 -34.55 -0.03
CA ILE A 819 20.88 -35.67 0.92
C ILE A 819 19.95 -36.73 0.40
N THR A 820 20.40 -37.57 -0.51
CA THR A 820 19.60 -38.72 -0.94
C THR A 820 19.53 -39.71 0.22
N GLU A 821 18.32 -40.00 0.70
CA GLU A 821 18.04 -41.26 1.38
C GLU A 821 18.15 -42.34 0.30
N ASN A 822 19.38 -42.68 -0.08
CA ASN A 822 19.61 -43.98 -0.67
C ASN A 822 19.15 -44.92 0.43
N ALA A 823 18.00 -45.55 0.21
CA ALA A 823 17.67 -46.78 0.88
C ALA A 823 18.89 -47.69 0.68
N THR A 824 19.82 -47.67 1.64
CA THR A 824 20.77 -48.75 1.81
C THR A 824 19.91 -49.92 2.26
N MET A 825 19.28 -50.52 1.26
CA MET A 825 18.95 -51.93 1.23
C MET A 825 20.26 -52.63 1.57
N TYR A 826 20.49 -52.85 2.86
CA TYR A 826 21.49 -53.80 3.30
C TYR A 826 20.95 -55.16 2.86
N VAL A 827 21.28 -55.55 1.64
CA VAL A 827 21.36 -56.97 1.26
C VAL A 827 22.49 -57.53 2.11
N TYR A 828 22.17 -57.97 3.33
CA TYR A 828 23.03 -58.91 4.02
C TYR A 828 22.92 -60.24 3.28
N THR A 829 23.81 -60.45 2.32
CA THR A 829 24.21 -61.79 1.92
C THR A 829 24.90 -62.43 3.11
N ASP A 830 24.13 -63.25 3.82
CA ASP A 830 24.51 -64.51 4.46
C ASP A 830 25.88 -64.56 5.17
N HIS A 831 25.86 -64.42 6.51
CA HIS A 831 25.95 -65.59 7.39
C HIS A 831 25.93 -65.21 8.88
N SER A 832 25.14 -65.96 9.65
CA SER A 832 25.01 -65.97 11.13
C SER A 832 24.14 -64.91 11.83
N SER A 833 22.87 -64.88 11.43
CA SER A 833 21.68 -64.84 12.31
C SER A 833 21.57 -63.77 13.41
N CYS A 834 21.22 -62.54 13.02
CA CYS A 834 20.16 -61.79 13.73
C CYS A 834 18.81 -62.23 13.17
N ASN A 835 18.40 -63.46 13.49
CA ASN A 835 17.12 -63.99 13.02
C ASN A 835 16.00 -63.58 13.99
N LEU A 836 15.64 -62.30 13.96
CA LEU A 836 14.38 -61.82 14.54
C LEU A 836 13.46 -61.49 13.37
N SER A 837 12.77 -62.52 12.88
CA SER A 837 11.80 -62.43 11.80
C SER A 837 10.72 -61.39 12.13
N GLY A 838 10.71 -60.27 11.41
CA GLY A 838 9.60 -59.31 11.42
C GLY A 838 9.91 -57.88 11.87
N ILE A 839 11.16 -57.51 12.16
CA ILE A 839 11.52 -56.12 12.49
C ILE A 839 12.19 -55.45 11.28
N GLU A 840 11.52 -54.44 10.71
CA GLU A 840 12.17 -53.47 9.82
C GLU A 840 13.24 -52.72 10.63
N MET A 841 14.50 -52.89 10.25
CA MET A 841 15.62 -52.19 10.89
C MET A 841 15.58 -50.72 10.47
N VAL A 842 15.20 -49.86 11.41
CA VAL A 842 15.21 -48.40 11.26
C VAL A 842 16.65 -47.93 10.97
N PRO A 843 16.90 -47.03 10.01
CA PRO A 843 18.25 -46.51 9.77
C PRO A 843 18.76 -45.68 10.95
N THR A 844 20.08 -45.62 11.15
CA THR A 844 20.71 -44.82 12.22
C THR A 844 20.39 -43.34 12.14
N THR A 845 20.10 -42.82 10.95
CA THR A 845 19.65 -41.44 10.72
C THR A 845 18.29 -41.18 11.37
N GLU A 846 17.35 -42.11 11.26
CA GLU A 846 16.03 -41.99 11.86
C GLU A 846 16.09 -42.16 13.38
N TRP A 847 16.97 -43.03 13.90
CA TRP A 847 17.28 -43.12 15.34
C TRP A 847 17.85 -41.82 15.93
N LEU A 848 18.76 -41.15 15.20
CA LEU A 848 19.25 -39.81 15.54
C LEU A 848 18.13 -38.74 15.47
N GLY A 849 17.04 -39.03 14.76
CA GLY A 849 15.88 -38.16 14.60
C GLY A 849 15.84 -37.39 13.29
N PHE A 850 16.47 -37.90 12.21
CA PHE A 850 16.46 -37.35 10.85
C PHE A 850 15.72 -38.27 9.88
N HIS A 851 14.66 -37.76 9.25
CA HIS A 851 13.95 -38.44 8.16
C HIS A 851 13.32 -37.39 7.24
N LYS A 852 13.08 -37.73 5.97
CA LYS A 852 12.46 -36.78 5.03
C LYS A 852 10.95 -36.65 5.22
N VAL A 853 10.46 -35.40 5.21
CA VAL A 853 9.05 -35.04 5.41
C VAL A 853 8.65 -33.94 4.43
N PHE A 854 7.40 -33.97 3.95
CA PHE A 854 6.85 -32.93 3.07
C PHE A 854 6.55 -31.61 3.81
N ASP A 855 6.03 -31.68 5.03
CA ASP A 855 5.73 -30.53 5.89
C ASP A 855 6.77 -30.38 7.00
N ILE A 856 7.72 -29.50 6.75
CA ILE A 856 8.82 -29.18 7.67
C ILE A 856 8.29 -28.47 8.91
N GLY A 857 7.26 -27.64 8.76
CA GLY A 857 6.73 -26.80 9.82
C GLY A 857 6.28 -27.65 11.01
N ASN A 858 5.51 -28.70 10.73
CA ASN A 858 5.10 -29.67 11.74
C ASN A 858 6.28 -30.49 12.30
N TYR A 859 7.23 -30.87 11.44
CA TYR A 859 8.39 -31.68 11.82
C TYR A 859 9.34 -30.99 12.82
N ILE A 860 9.53 -29.67 12.73
CA ILE A 860 10.36 -28.90 13.68
C ILE A 860 9.55 -28.06 14.67
N ALA A 861 8.21 -28.17 14.66
CA ALA A 861 7.32 -27.37 15.52
C ALA A 861 7.68 -27.48 17.00
N GLY A 862 7.96 -28.69 17.50
CA GLY A 862 8.34 -28.91 18.91
C GLY A 862 9.62 -28.16 19.31
N LEU A 863 10.63 -28.16 18.43
CA LEU A 863 11.90 -27.44 18.65
C LEU A 863 11.69 -25.92 18.64
N ILE A 864 10.87 -25.41 17.72
CA ILE A 864 10.52 -23.99 17.65
C ILE A 864 9.78 -23.54 18.91
N VAL A 865 8.76 -24.31 19.33
CA VAL A 865 8.02 -24.03 20.57
C VAL A 865 8.96 -23.99 21.76
N SER A 866 9.92 -24.92 21.83
CA SER A 866 10.96 -24.96 22.87
C SER A 866 11.82 -23.70 22.88
N MET A 867 12.30 -23.26 21.71
CA MET A 867 13.07 -22.01 21.56
C MET A 867 12.27 -20.76 21.94
N VAL A 868 11.00 -20.68 21.52
CA VAL A 868 10.10 -19.55 21.82
C VAL A 868 9.76 -19.48 23.30
N VAL A 869 9.48 -20.60 23.95
CA VAL A 869 9.17 -20.65 25.39
C VAL A 869 10.40 -20.28 26.23
N LEU A 870 11.59 -20.74 25.83
CA LEU A 870 12.85 -20.27 26.40
C LEU A 870 12.98 -18.75 26.25
N ALA A 871 12.76 -18.20 25.05
CA ALA A 871 12.84 -16.76 24.81
C ALA A 871 11.82 -15.97 25.65
N LEU A 872 10.59 -16.47 25.78
CA LEU A 872 9.53 -15.89 26.61
C LEU A 872 9.94 -15.81 28.09
N GLN A 873 10.65 -16.84 28.60
CA GLN A 873 11.24 -16.82 29.93
C GLN A 873 12.18 -15.62 30.11
N ALA A 874 13.06 -15.37 29.14
CA ALA A 874 13.97 -14.24 29.16
C ALA A 874 13.20 -12.90 29.13
N VAL A 875 12.18 -12.78 28.26
CA VAL A 875 11.33 -11.57 28.16
C VAL A 875 10.63 -11.25 29.49
N ILE A 876 10.01 -12.23 30.14
CA ILE A 876 9.33 -12.04 31.43
C ILE A 876 10.32 -11.53 32.48
N LEU A 877 11.50 -12.17 32.58
CA LEU A 877 12.53 -11.80 33.54
C LEU A 877 13.11 -10.40 33.27
N TYR A 878 13.33 -10.03 32.01
CA TYR A 878 13.82 -8.70 31.66
C TYR A 878 12.78 -7.60 31.87
N ARG A 879 11.52 -7.82 31.49
CA ARG A 879 10.43 -6.88 31.74
C ARG A 879 10.32 -6.57 33.23
N GLN A 880 10.34 -7.60 34.07
CA GLN A 880 10.23 -7.43 35.52
C GLN A 880 11.40 -6.66 36.12
N ARG A 881 12.63 -6.93 35.67
CA ARG A 881 13.80 -6.14 36.06
C ARG A 881 13.65 -4.67 35.63
N HIS A 882 13.17 -4.43 34.41
CA HIS A 882 12.98 -3.09 33.88
C HIS A 882 11.89 -2.30 34.63
N ALA A 883 10.74 -2.92 34.89
CA ALA A 883 9.64 -2.31 35.64
C ALA A 883 10.09 -1.89 37.05
N ARG A 884 10.87 -2.74 37.73
CA ARG A 884 11.42 -2.43 39.06
C ARG A 884 12.43 -1.29 39.03
N MET A 885 13.30 -1.24 38.01
CA MET A 885 14.24 -0.12 37.83
C MET A 885 13.52 1.22 37.63
N LEU A 886 12.38 1.23 36.90
CA LEU A 886 11.59 2.44 36.71
C LEU A 886 10.88 2.91 37.99
N ARG A 887 10.43 1.97 38.85
CA ARG A 887 9.74 2.28 40.11
C ARG A 887 10.65 2.49 41.31
N GLY A 888 11.96 2.23 41.17
CA GLY A 888 12.91 2.28 42.28
C GLY A 888 12.69 1.17 43.33
N GLU A 889 11.95 0.11 43.00
CA GLU A 889 11.59 -0.94 43.94
C GLU A 889 12.73 -1.96 44.14
N PRO A 890 12.96 -2.44 45.39
CA PRO A 890 13.97 -3.46 45.67
C PRO A 890 13.57 -4.82 45.08
N ILE A 891 14.55 -5.73 44.96
CA ILE A 891 14.29 -7.08 44.48
C ILE A 891 13.52 -7.85 45.56
N PRO A 892 12.28 -8.30 45.29
CA PRO A 892 11.50 -9.05 46.28
C PRO A 892 12.12 -10.41 46.58
N PRO A 893 11.84 -11.01 47.76
CA PRO A 893 12.30 -12.34 48.10
C PRO A 893 11.86 -13.38 47.06
N ARG A 894 12.69 -14.40 46.85
CA ARG A 894 12.45 -15.44 45.83
C ARG A 894 11.15 -16.19 46.13
N GLY A 895 10.28 -16.31 45.12
CA GLY A 895 9.10 -17.17 45.16
C GLY A 895 7.83 -16.56 45.78
N VAL A 896 7.85 -15.29 46.21
CA VAL A 896 6.70 -14.62 46.83
C VAL A 896 5.96 -13.74 45.81
N ILE A 897 4.67 -13.93 45.61
CA ILE A 897 3.83 -13.12 44.71
C ILE A 897 3.36 -11.85 45.43
N PHE A 898 2.89 -11.94 46.68
CA PHE A 898 2.34 -10.83 47.45
C PHE A 898 3.20 -10.52 48.69
N ALA A 899 4.03 -9.47 48.60
CA ALA A 899 4.92 -9.09 49.71
C ALA A 899 4.16 -8.65 50.98
N ASP A 900 2.92 -8.17 50.83
CA ASP A 900 2.14 -7.56 51.91
C ASP A 900 1.36 -8.58 52.77
N SER A 901 1.21 -9.83 52.31
CA SER A 901 0.45 -10.89 53.00
C SER A 901 1.35 -11.82 53.81
N GLY A 902 1.88 -11.30 54.92
CA GLY A 902 2.67 -12.08 55.88
C GLY A 902 1.83 -13.02 56.76
N ILE A 903 2.52 -13.89 57.52
CA ILE A 903 1.93 -14.84 58.50
C ILE A 903 1.11 -14.12 59.60
N ALA A 904 1.29 -12.82 59.80
CA ALA A 904 0.53 -12.06 60.80
C ALA A 904 -0.87 -11.62 60.32
N VAL A 905 -1.22 -11.82 59.05
CA VAL A 905 -2.42 -11.23 58.42
C VAL A 905 -3.32 -12.27 57.73
N TRP A 906 -2.88 -13.54 57.65
CA TRP A 906 -3.56 -14.58 56.88
C TRP A 906 -4.97 -14.95 57.38
N ASP A 907 -5.26 -14.71 58.67
CA ASP A 907 -6.51 -15.07 59.35
C ASP A 907 -7.56 -13.95 59.32
N LYS A 908 -7.24 -12.78 58.75
CA LYS A 908 -8.16 -11.62 58.74
C LYS A 908 -9.28 -11.73 57.71
N SER A 909 -9.02 -12.32 56.55
CA SER A 909 -10.02 -12.44 55.48
C SER A 909 -9.76 -13.67 54.60
N PHE A 910 -10.79 -14.16 53.92
CA PHE A 910 -10.65 -15.25 52.95
C PHE A 910 -9.67 -14.90 51.82
N VAL A 911 -9.63 -13.63 51.40
CA VAL A 911 -8.73 -13.15 50.35
C VAL A 911 -7.28 -13.19 50.83
N ASP A 912 -7.00 -12.78 52.06
CA ASP A 912 -5.65 -12.80 52.61
C ASP A 912 -5.18 -14.22 52.94
N MET A 913 -6.10 -15.11 53.35
CA MET A 913 -5.85 -16.55 53.42
C MET A 913 -5.44 -17.12 52.05
N LEU A 914 -6.18 -16.78 50.98
CA LEU A 914 -5.86 -17.26 49.63
C LEU A 914 -4.50 -16.74 49.15
N LYS A 915 -4.19 -15.46 49.36
CA LYS A 915 -2.86 -14.89 49.04
C LYS A 915 -1.74 -15.64 49.78
N PHE A 916 -1.94 -15.91 51.07
CA PHE A 916 -0.99 -16.68 51.87
C PHE A 916 -0.77 -18.10 51.32
N PHE A 917 -1.83 -18.81 50.92
CA PHE A 917 -1.71 -20.14 50.30
C PHE A 917 -1.01 -20.11 48.94
N LEU A 918 -1.21 -19.06 48.13
CA LEU A 918 -0.51 -18.91 46.85
C LEU A 918 1.01 -18.71 47.04
N ASP A 919 1.42 -17.98 48.08
CA ASP A 919 2.84 -17.71 48.35
C ASP A 919 3.53 -18.84 49.12
N PHE A 920 2.88 -19.37 50.16
CA PHE A 920 3.47 -20.29 51.12
C PHE A 920 2.85 -21.69 51.12
N GLY A 921 1.93 -22.01 50.20
CA GLY A 921 1.29 -23.33 50.12
C GLY A 921 2.31 -24.46 49.95
N PHE A 922 3.16 -24.39 48.92
CA PHE A 922 4.24 -25.38 48.74
C PHE A 922 5.31 -25.30 49.81
N TYR A 923 5.51 -24.13 50.45
CA TYR A 923 6.44 -24.00 51.57
C TYR A 923 5.96 -24.78 52.80
N LYS A 924 4.65 -24.80 53.08
CA LYS A 924 4.06 -25.51 54.22
C LYS A 924 3.81 -27.01 53.96
N PHE A 925 3.29 -27.33 52.77
CA PHE A 925 2.82 -28.68 52.39
C PHE A 925 3.72 -29.38 51.35
N GLY A 926 4.93 -28.88 51.11
CA GLY A 926 5.78 -29.34 50.00
C GLY A 926 6.21 -30.80 50.11
N LEU A 927 6.48 -31.30 51.33
CA LEU A 927 6.87 -32.70 51.54
C LEU A 927 5.68 -33.64 51.28
N GLU A 928 4.51 -33.26 51.78
CA GLU A 928 3.25 -33.99 51.68
C GLU A 928 2.78 -34.07 50.22
N ILE A 929 2.86 -32.95 49.48
CA ILE A 929 2.57 -32.90 48.04
C ILE A 929 3.57 -33.78 47.26
N SER A 930 4.86 -33.73 47.60
CA SER A 930 5.88 -34.52 46.91
C SER A 930 5.70 -36.02 47.14
N MET A 931 5.42 -36.45 48.38
CA MET A 931 5.10 -37.84 48.71
C MET A 931 3.84 -38.32 47.98
N THR A 932 2.80 -37.49 47.93
CA THR A 932 1.57 -37.79 47.18
C THR A 932 1.89 -37.97 45.69
N MET A 933 2.73 -37.11 45.11
CA MET A 933 3.13 -37.25 43.71
C MET A 933 3.99 -38.48 43.47
N MET A 934 4.83 -38.91 44.43
CA MET A 934 5.55 -40.17 44.35
C MET A 934 4.61 -41.39 44.32
N VAL A 935 3.54 -41.37 45.12
CA VAL A 935 2.49 -42.41 45.08
C VAL A 935 1.83 -42.45 43.70
N VAL A 936 1.47 -41.27 43.15
CA VAL A 936 0.85 -41.17 41.82
C VAL A 936 1.80 -41.71 40.75
N VAL A 937 3.08 -41.36 40.78
CA VAL A 937 4.08 -41.86 39.82
C VAL A 937 4.24 -43.37 39.92
N ALA A 938 4.29 -43.94 41.13
CA ALA A 938 4.35 -45.39 41.32
C ALA A 938 3.10 -46.10 40.79
N TRP A 939 1.92 -45.54 41.08
CA TRP A 939 0.63 -46.07 40.64
C TRP A 939 0.46 -46.03 39.11
N VAL A 940 0.92 -44.96 38.45
CA VAL A 940 0.80 -44.84 36.99
C VAL A 940 1.82 -45.73 36.27
N ARG A 941 3.03 -45.89 36.81
CA ARG A 941 4.08 -46.69 36.15
C ARG A 941 3.92 -48.20 36.32
N MET A 942 3.64 -48.66 37.55
CA MET A 942 3.53 -50.09 37.90
C MET A 942 4.72 -50.98 37.43
N ASP A 943 5.92 -50.40 37.31
CA ASP A 943 7.16 -51.06 36.85
C ASP A 943 8.20 -51.20 37.99
N LEU A 944 9.36 -51.80 37.70
CA LEU A 944 10.48 -51.92 38.66
C LEU A 944 10.88 -50.54 39.22
N ILE A 945 10.86 -49.50 38.39
CA ILE A 945 11.20 -48.15 38.84
C ILE A 945 10.13 -47.60 39.81
N GLY A 946 8.86 -47.90 39.57
CA GLY A 946 7.75 -47.65 40.48
C GLY A 946 7.93 -48.34 41.84
N THR A 947 8.48 -49.56 41.86
CA THR A 947 8.83 -50.20 43.14
C THR A 947 9.97 -49.48 43.87
N LEU A 948 10.99 -49.00 43.15
CA LEU A 948 12.08 -48.19 43.72
C LEU A 948 11.57 -46.85 44.26
N THR A 949 10.59 -46.21 43.60
CA THR A 949 9.98 -44.97 44.13
C THR A 949 9.15 -45.25 45.38
N LEU A 950 8.46 -46.39 45.49
CA LEU A 950 7.77 -46.81 46.72
C LEU A 950 8.75 -47.11 47.87
N LEU A 951 9.92 -47.67 47.59
CA LEU A 951 10.98 -47.85 48.60
C LEU A 951 11.48 -46.51 49.14
N TRP A 952 11.75 -45.54 48.26
CA TRP A 952 12.09 -44.17 48.68
C TRP A 952 10.95 -43.51 49.47
N LEU A 953 9.69 -43.73 49.06
CA LEU A 953 8.52 -43.23 49.78
C LEU A 953 8.45 -43.81 51.20
N LEU A 954 8.67 -45.12 51.37
CA LEU A 954 8.69 -45.78 52.67
C LEU A 954 9.78 -45.17 53.58
N VAL A 955 10.98 -44.96 53.04
CA VAL A 955 12.08 -44.31 53.77
C VAL A 955 11.65 -42.91 54.25
N PHE A 956 11.03 -42.10 53.38
CA PHE A 956 10.59 -40.76 53.78
C PHE A 956 9.39 -40.77 54.75
N ALA A 957 8.48 -41.74 54.64
CA ALA A 957 7.33 -41.87 55.53
C ALA A 957 7.72 -42.31 56.95
N CYS A 958 8.76 -43.14 57.08
CA CYS A 958 9.27 -43.61 58.37
C CYS A 958 10.23 -42.63 59.06
N MET A 959 10.66 -41.55 58.40
CA MET A 959 11.65 -40.61 58.92
C MET A 959 11.02 -39.30 59.42
N SER A 960 11.68 -38.68 60.42
CA SER A 960 11.32 -37.32 60.86
C SER A 960 11.68 -36.28 59.80
N ARG A 961 11.02 -35.11 59.81
CA ARG A 961 11.29 -33.99 58.88
C ARG A 961 12.77 -33.61 58.82
N SER A 962 13.48 -33.65 59.95
CA SER A 962 14.93 -33.38 60.02
C SER A 962 15.77 -34.43 59.30
N GLY A 963 15.34 -35.69 59.34
CA GLY A 963 15.95 -36.80 58.61
C GLY A 963 15.70 -36.67 57.10
N CYS A 964 14.46 -36.42 56.68
CA CYS A 964 14.11 -36.19 55.28
C CYS A 964 14.91 -35.03 54.68
N ARG A 965 15.12 -33.94 55.42
CA ARG A 965 15.94 -32.79 54.97
C ARG A 965 17.39 -33.18 54.61
N ARG A 966 18.01 -34.11 55.36
CA ARG A 966 19.40 -34.55 55.11
C ARG A 966 19.49 -35.48 53.91
N LEU A 967 18.49 -36.32 53.69
CA LEU A 967 18.46 -37.27 52.56
C LEU A 967 17.92 -36.66 51.26
N TRP A 968 17.18 -35.56 51.33
CA TRP A 968 16.56 -34.93 50.16
C TRP A 968 17.52 -34.64 48.99
N PRO A 969 18.74 -34.12 49.21
CA PRO A 969 19.69 -33.89 48.11
C PRO A 969 20.13 -35.19 47.42
N LEU A 970 20.26 -36.30 48.16
CA LEU A 970 20.59 -37.61 47.59
C LEU A 970 19.46 -38.14 46.72
N PHE A 971 18.21 -37.96 47.15
CA PHE A 971 17.04 -38.30 46.36
C PHE A 971 16.91 -37.44 45.09
N LEU A 972 17.19 -36.14 45.19
CA LEU A 972 17.24 -35.26 44.02
C LEU A 972 18.34 -35.68 43.03
N LEU A 973 19.51 -36.07 43.53
CA LEU A 973 20.59 -36.60 42.68
C LEU A 973 20.18 -37.92 42.01
N TYR A 974 19.55 -38.82 42.75
CA TYR A 974 18.97 -40.06 42.21
C TYR A 974 17.99 -39.76 41.06
N LEU A 975 17.04 -38.84 41.25
CA LEU A 975 16.10 -38.44 40.20
C LEU A 975 16.79 -37.78 39.01
N ALA A 976 17.80 -36.93 39.25
CA ALA A 976 18.54 -36.23 38.20
C ALA A 976 19.37 -37.17 37.31
N ILE A 977 19.80 -38.33 37.82
CA ILE A 977 20.47 -39.37 37.04
C ILE A 977 19.45 -40.29 36.37
N LEU A 978 18.41 -40.68 37.11
CA LEU A 978 17.39 -41.62 36.63
C LEU A 978 16.57 -41.05 35.47
N PHE A 979 16.22 -39.76 35.51
CA PHE A 979 15.38 -39.13 34.50
C PHE A 979 15.97 -39.17 33.07
N PRO A 980 17.21 -38.71 32.82
CA PRO A 980 17.82 -38.84 31.49
C PRO A 980 18.12 -40.29 31.13
N LEU A 981 18.46 -41.14 32.10
CA LEU A 981 18.70 -42.56 31.85
C LEU A 981 17.43 -43.30 31.39
N GLN A 982 16.27 -42.97 31.95
CA GLN A 982 14.98 -43.51 31.49
C GLN A 982 14.67 -43.12 30.05
N TYR A 983 14.94 -41.86 29.70
CA TYR A 983 14.76 -41.41 28.33
C TYR A 983 15.70 -42.16 27.38
N GLN A 984 16.97 -42.34 27.76
CA GLN A 984 17.95 -43.12 26.99
C GLN A 984 17.52 -44.57 26.79
N LEU A 985 17.00 -45.22 27.84
CA LEU A 985 16.48 -46.59 27.75
C LEU A 985 15.32 -46.70 26.77
N TYR A 986 14.46 -45.68 26.70
CA TYR A 986 13.35 -45.63 25.77
C TYR A 986 13.80 -45.39 24.32
N VAL A 987 14.83 -44.57 24.10
CA VAL A 987 15.45 -44.36 22.78
C VAL A 987 16.15 -45.63 22.26
N GLY A 988 16.75 -46.42 23.16
CA GLY A 988 17.42 -47.66 22.83
C GLY A 988 18.83 -47.48 22.23
N LEU A 989 19.45 -48.58 21.82
CA LEU A 989 20.76 -48.59 21.16
C LEU A 989 20.61 -48.41 19.64
N PRO A 990 21.64 -47.88 18.96
CA PRO A 990 21.58 -47.71 17.52
C PRO A 990 21.41 -49.07 16.81
N PRO A 991 20.48 -49.16 15.83
CA PRO A 991 20.05 -50.42 15.24
C PRO A 991 21.16 -51.16 14.48
N GLU A 992 22.16 -50.45 13.93
CA GLU A 992 23.31 -51.04 13.23
C GLU A 992 24.20 -51.91 14.12
N LEU A 993 24.19 -51.72 15.44
CA LEU A 993 24.99 -52.55 16.36
C LEU A 993 24.49 -54.00 16.42
N CYS A 994 23.24 -54.30 16.03
CA CYS A 994 22.67 -55.65 16.04
C CYS A 994 22.74 -56.37 17.42
N ILE A 995 22.94 -55.65 18.53
CA ILE A 995 23.03 -56.21 19.91
C ILE A 995 21.61 -56.35 20.53
N GLY A 996 20.61 -56.73 19.73
CA GLY A 996 19.18 -56.66 20.07
C GLY A 996 18.72 -57.44 21.32
N ALA A 997 19.59 -58.25 21.95
CA ALA A 997 19.20 -59.17 23.02
C ALA A 997 19.45 -58.68 24.46
N PHE A 998 20.24 -57.62 24.72
CA PHE A 998 20.61 -57.28 26.10
C PHE A 998 19.75 -56.20 26.78
N VAL A 999 19.06 -55.34 26.02
CA VAL A 999 18.33 -54.18 26.58
C VAL A 999 16.81 -54.41 26.67
N GLY A 1000 16.25 -55.30 25.85
CA GLY A 1000 14.83 -55.70 25.96
C GLY A 1000 14.47 -56.39 27.29
N PHE A 1001 15.47 -56.89 28.03
CA PHE A 1001 15.29 -57.49 29.35
C PHE A 1001 15.21 -56.48 30.51
N ILE A 1002 15.52 -55.20 30.26
CA ILE A 1002 15.47 -54.12 31.27
C ILE A 1002 14.24 -53.22 31.05
N ALA A 1003 13.63 -53.27 29.85
CA ALA A 1003 12.44 -52.49 29.48
C ALA A 1003 11.10 -53.20 29.72
N LEU A 1004 11.12 -54.48 30.12
CA LEU A 1004 10.02 -55.25 30.71
C LEU A 1004 10.28 -55.39 32.22
#